data_AF-M5FNH4-F1
#
_entry.id   AF-M5FNH4-F1
#
_cell.length_a   1.000
_cell.length_b   1.000
_cell.length_c   1.000
_cell.angle_alpha   90.00
_cell.angle_beta   90.00
_cell.angle_gamma   90.00
#
_symmetry.space_group_name_H-M   'P 1'
#
loop_
_entity.id
_entity.type
_entity.pdbx_description
1 polymer ?
#
loop_
_entity_poly.entity_id
_entity_poly.type
_entity_poly.pdbx_seq_one_letter_code
_entity_poly.pdbx_strand_id
1 'polypeptide(L)'
;MIQERSYHERNAEEEEGRGWNSRLLQFAIKLKERPPNEETHEQYWLDKEERAPDWLELFYDLVIVAVLSVFSTAHEVSSPHSVLVYFSYFVIIWWVWASQTMYDVHFQANDWLHRIFKCLQLASFIFVGAGSANFTPFSVLPSDGLDDASILMDSQATSWKGVAIAYAAGRFILVLQYMLVAVRVIFPKLGAEVYGERRHMSWVLAPACIYLVSGVFWLISALLTTNAGAKVALAYFTLAVEFLSAMVMPLGPGYMKPPAAMISERFGALTLIILGEGIIGIVRSFSFVISGFGFSSDQYLQCVCALIVLFASWHFLFHGFPAERPLKRKSGALWLILHLPLHFVMLLLLSGMRNATIYGNIGDSFANVVGNLQTVVSALATTGSLDSVPDANQYLAINLGKINVATPYAAEITLLNSSINDPTTFGDPQLETVVYFAQIMVAITDSFQIELSDEVKSLAVQVLNFNTTFDPNDEQRNETLAEYQEQFFDFGSAYVTDLAQGTLFFVPCAGGLVILASLLVLLRAAPLGKWMWIGWGIQVTFATALCFLGFLDVGNQDIDVNSDYELAAYQLLDASWMLPVVAIVFAILILIEYLALVLAKHTDMRRRASLGSPPSSEGFMHQHGKEVEPKPTPSAASLEQGIVGSQEMRDGQVQGQGVQVQSRSTSNMTD
;
A
#
# COMPACT_ATOMS: atom_id res chain seq x y z
N MET A 1 -0.51 -12.29 -53.75
CA MET A 1 0.97 -12.44 -53.72
C MET A 1 1.70 -11.48 -52.78
N ILE A 2 1.96 -10.18 -53.08
CA ILE A 2 2.73 -9.31 -52.14
C ILE A 2 1.97 -9.09 -50.81
N GLN A 3 0.64 -8.94 -50.89
CA GLN A 3 -0.21 -8.72 -49.71
C GLN A 3 -0.45 -9.99 -48.88
N GLU A 4 -0.43 -11.17 -49.51
CA GLU A 4 -0.46 -12.47 -48.80
C GLU A 4 0.88 -12.78 -48.15
N ARG A 5 2.01 -12.42 -48.78
CA ARG A 5 3.34 -12.61 -48.20
C ARG A 5 3.51 -11.79 -46.92
N SER A 6 3.07 -10.54 -46.93
CA SER A 6 3.06 -9.65 -45.75
C SER A 6 2.09 -10.10 -44.64
N TYR A 7 1.04 -10.86 -44.98
CA TYR A 7 0.10 -11.40 -43.98
C TYR A 7 0.66 -12.68 -43.34
N HIS A 8 1.29 -13.54 -44.14
CA HIS A 8 1.99 -14.72 -43.64
C HIS A 8 3.28 -14.39 -42.88
N GLU A 9 4.03 -13.35 -43.28
CA GLU A 9 5.20 -12.87 -42.53
C GLU A 9 4.80 -12.27 -41.18
N ARG A 10 3.73 -11.46 -41.13
CA ARG A 10 3.18 -10.96 -39.85
C ARG A 10 2.67 -12.05 -38.94
N ASN A 11 1.96 -13.03 -39.49
CA ASN A 11 1.47 -14.16 -38.70
C ASN A 11 2.62 -15.11 -38.29
N ALA A 12 3.68 -15.23 -39.09
CA ALA A 12 4.88 -15.98 -38.72
C ALA A 12 5.69 -15.25 -37.62
N GLU A 13 5.78 -13.92 -37.63
CA GLU A 13 6.37 -13.13 -36.53
C GLU A 13 5.51 -13.19 -35.25
N GLU A 14 4.18 -13.15 -35.38
CA GLU A 14 3.24 -13.38 -34.28
C GLU A 14 3.27 -14.82 -33.74
N GLU A 15 3.59 -15.82 -34.56
CA GLU A 15 3.75 -17.22 -34.16
C GLU A 15 5.16 -17.51 -33.59
N GLU A 16 6.22 -16.90 -34.13
CA GLU A 16 7.59 -16.95 -33.57
C GLU A 16 7.67 -16.26 -32.20
N GLY A 17 6.82 -15.27 -31.95
CA GLY A 17 6.64 -14.61 -30.65
C GLY A 17 5.92 -15.45 -29.58
N ARG A 18 5.25 -16.55 -29.95
CA ARG A 18 4.49 -17.43 -29.03
C ARG A 18 5.29 -18.62 -28.48
N GLY A 19 6.51 -18.85 -28.96
CA GLY A 19 7.38 -19.91 -28.45
C GLY A 19 7.98 -19.59 -27.06
N TRP A 20 8.39 -20.63 -26.32
CA TRP A 20 9.18 -20.59 -25.07
C TRP A 20 10.58 -19.93 -25.23
N ASN A 21 10.70 -18.88 -26.03
CA ASN A 21 11.93 -18.16 -26.25
C ASN A 21 12.09 -17.12 -25.13
N SER A 22 12.44 -17.55 -23.91
CA SER A 22 13.36 -16.73 -23.12
C SER A 22 14.60 -16.60 -23.99
N ARG A 23 14.70 -15.52 -24.75
CA ARG A 23 15.76 -15.33 -25.73
C ARG A 23 17.08 -15.39 -24.96
N LEU A 24 17.83 -16.50 -25.11
CA LEU A 24 19.18 -16.68 -24.59
C LEU A 24 20.00 -15.49 -25.07
N LEU A 25 20.15 -14.47 -24.21
CA LEU A 25 20.84 -13.22 -24.50
C LEU A 25 20.62 -12.75 -25.95
N GLN A 26 19.38 -12.48 -26.37
CA GLN A 26 19.25 -11.65 -27.58
C GLN A 26 19.73 -10.26 -27.20
N PHE A 27 21.01 -10.02 -27.48
CA PHE A 27 21.70 -8.74 -27.33
C PHE A 27 21.05 -7.64 -28.19
N ALA A 28 20.19 -8.01 -29.13
CA ALA A 28 19.48 -7.12 -30.04
C ALA A 28 18.09 -6.78 -29.52
N ILE A 29 17.92 -5.51 -29.12
CA ILE A 29 16.61 -4.87 -28.94
C ILE A 29 16.20 -4.38 -30.33
N LYS A 30 15.11 -4.91 -30.91
CA LYS A 30 14.57 -4.38 -32.16
C LYS A 30 13.64 -3.22 -31.81
N LEU A 31 14.03 -2.03 -32.22
CA LEU A 31 13.22 -0.83 -32.02
C LEU A 31 12.09 -0.82 -33.05
N LYS A 32 10.88 -0.56 -32.60
CA LYS A 32 9.71 -0.42 -33.48
C LYS A 32 9.95 0.66 -34.54
N GLU A 33 9.79 0.32 -35.81
CA GLU A 33 9.81 1.30 -36.90
C GLU A 33 8.66 2.32 -36.71
N ARG A 34 8.97 3.61 -36.89
CA ARG A 34 7.97 4.68 -36.78
C ARG A 34 7.08 4.67 -38.03
N PRO A 35 5.76 4.37 -37.93
CA PRO A 35 4.88 4.55 -39.08
C PRO A 35 4.75 6.05 -39.40
N PRO A 36 4.81 6.45 -40.68
CA PRO A 36 4.91 7.85 -41.09
C PRO A 36 3.70 8.73 -40.72
N ASN A 37 2.58 8.16 -40.29
CA ASN A 37 1.31 8.86 -40.07
C ASN A 37 0.85 8.95 -38.59
N GLU A 38 1.63 8.44 -37.62
CA GLU A 38 1.21 8.43 -36.21
C GLU A 38 1.73 9.69 -35.49
N GLU A 39 0.92 10.75 -35.49
CA GLU A 39 1.08 11.91 -34.60
C GLU A 39 0.57 11.57 -33.20
N THR A 40 1.27 10.69 -32.47
CA THR A 40 1.08 10.58 -31.02
C THR A 40 2.44 10.57 -30.34
N HIS A 41 2.64 11.51 -29.42
CA HIS A 41 3.91 11.81 -28.77
C HIS A 41 4.47 10.70 -27.86
N GLU A 42 3.92 9.49 -27.85
CA GLU A 42 4.34 8.37 -26.99
C GLU A 42 5.25 7.44 -27.79
N GLN A 43 6.46 7.20 -27.29
CA GLN A 43 7.45 6.36 -27.96
C GLN A 43 7.59 5.03 -27.23
N TYR A 44 7.16 3.97 -27.89
CA TYR A 44 7.44 2.60 -27.46
C TYR A 44 8.83 2.19 -27.95
N TRP A 45 9.71 1.86 -27.01
CA TRP A 45 11.10 1.46 -27.28
C TRP A 45 11.24 0.00 -27.72
N LEU A 46 10.29 -0.83 -27.31
CA LEU A 46 10.26 -2.26 -27.58
C LEU A 46 8.87 -2.61 -28.10
N ASP A 47 8.79 -3.54 -29.04
CA ASP A 47 7.52 -4.17 -29.38
C ASP A 47 6.96 -4.93 -28.18
N LYS A 48 5.64 -5.15 -28.16
CA LYS A 48 4.95 -5.70 -26.98
C LYS A 48 5.50 -7.08 -26.59
N GLU A 49 5.90 -7.86 -27.58
CA GLU A 49 6.42 -9.22 -27.48
C GLU A 49 7.87 -9.25 -26.94
N GLU A 50 8.61 -8.16 -27.09
CA GLU A 50 10.00 -8.05 -26.62
C GLU A 50 10.11 -7.49 -25.19
N ARG A 51 9.02 -6.93 -24.65
CA ARG A 51 8.98 -6.40 -23.29
C ARG A 51 8.91 -7.51 -22.26
N ALA A 52 9.47 -7.25 -21.08
CA ALA A 52 9.34 -8.15 -19.96
C ALA A 52 7.86 -8.44 -19.64
N PRO A 53 7.55 -9.64 -19.12
CA PRO A 53 6.18 -9.98 -18.74
C PRO A 53 5.71 -9.12 -17.56
N ASP A 54 4.44 -8.69 -17.60
CA ASP A 54 3.82 -7.86 -16.56
C ASP A 54 3.95 -8.45 -15.14
N TRP A 55 3.99 -9.78 -15.04
CA TRP A 55 4.20 -10.52 -13.80
C TRP A 55 5.55 -10.25 -13.12
N LEU A 56 6.62 -10.00 -13.88
CA LEU A 56 7.93 -9.68 -13.32
C LEU A 56 7.92 -8.31 -12.65
N GLU A 57 7.20 -7.37 -13.24
CA GLU A 57 7.05 -6.04 -12.70
C GLU A 57 6.10 -6.06 -11.48
N LEU A 58 4.99 -6.82 -11.53
CA LEU A 58 4.13 -7.04 -10.36
C LEU A 58 4.87 -7.69 -9.19
N PHE A 59 5.78 -8.64 -9.46
CA PHE A 59 6.63 -9.25 -8.44
C PHE A 59 7.55 -8.21 -7.76
N TYR A 60 8.07 -7.25 -8.53
CA TYR A 60 8.82 -6.12 -7.97
C TYR A 60 7.93 -5.23 -7.08
N ASP A 61 6.71 -4.95 -7.53
CA ASP A 61 5.71 -4.18 -6.79
C ASP A 61 5.26 -4.88 -5.48
N LEU A 62 5.36 -6.20 -5.39
CA LEU A 62 5.05 -6.94 -4.15
C LEU A 62 6.13 -6.73 -3.07
N VAL A 63 7.40 -6.64 -3.47
CA VAL A 63 8.52 -6.51 -2.52
C VAL A 63 8.54 -5.15 -1.84
N ILE A 64 8.15 -4.06 -2.53
CA ILE A 64 7.99 -2.74 -1.88
C ILE A 64 6.97 -2.82 -0.74
N VAL A 65 5.84 -3.49 -0.96
CA VAL A 65 4.81 -3.58 0.07
C VAL A 65 5.22 -4.51 1.21
N ALA A 66 5.97 -5.58 0.94
CA ALA A 66 6.55 -6.38 2.01
C ALA A 66 7.51 -5.57 2.90
N VAL A 67 8.40 -4.75 2.30
CA VAL A 67 9.30 -3.85 3.06
C VAL A 67 8.51 -2.81 3.84
N LEU A 68 7.49 -2.23 3.23
CA LEU A 68 6.60 -1.28 3.87
C LEU A 68 5.86 -1.90 5.06
N SER A 69 5.31 -3.11 4.92
CA SER A 69 4.58 -3.83 5.98
C SER A 69 5.45 -4.07 7.21
N VAL A 70 6.70 -4.50 7.02
CA VAL A 70 7.66 -4.69 8.12
C VAL A 70 7.92 -3.37 8.83
N PHE A 71 8.16 -2.29 8.07
CA PHE A 71 8.39 -0.97 8.65
C PHE A 71 7.15 -0.41 9.37
N SER A 72 5.95 -0.55 8.78
CA SER A 72 4.69 -0.10 9.39
C SER A 72 4.39 -0.80 10.71
N THR A 73 4.86 -2.04 10.89
CA THR A 73 4.69 -2.79 12.14
C THR A 73 5.70 -2.35 13.20
N ALA A 74 6.92 -1.98 12.80
CA ALA A 74 7.98 -1.53 13.72
C ALA A 74 7.88 -0.04 14.10
N HIS A 75 7.21 0.78 13.27
CA HIS A 75 7.09 2.22 13.46
C HIS A 75 5.63 2.63 13.50
N GLU A 76 4.97 2.41 14.64
CA GLU A 76 3.61 2.88 14.82
C GLU A 76 3.55 4.41 14.76
N VAL A 77 2.54 4.90 14.05
CA VAL A 77 2.32 6.33 13.87
C VAL A 77 1.51 6.83 15.07
N SER A 78 2.18 7.05 16.19
CA SER A 78 1.58 7.65 17.39
C SER A 78 1.81 9.15 17.43
N SER A 79 3.06 9.62 17.33
CA SER A 79 3.39 11.04 17.48
C SER A 79 3.62 11.79 16.15
N PRO A 80 3.53 13.14 16.12
CA PRO A 80 3.96 13.94 14.97
C PRO A 80 5.43 13.70 14.57
N HIS A 81 6.29 13.40 15.55
CA HIS A 81 7.68 13.03 15.30
C HIS A 81 7.77 11.66 14.61
N SER A 82 6.98 10.68 15.04
CA SER A 82 6.88 9.36 14.41
C SER A 82 6.40 9.45 12.95
N VAL A 83 5.47 10.37 12.64
CA VAL A 83 5.06 10.66 11.25
C VAL A 83 6.25 11.11 10.39
N LEU A 84 7.15 11.93 10.93
CA LEU A 84 8.34 12.38 10.19
C LEU A 84 9.33 11.25 9.95
N VAL A 85 9.55 10.37 10.92
CA VAL A 85 10.36 9.15 10.74
C VAL A 85 9.73 8.26 9.67
N TYR A 86 8.41 8.07 9.73
CA TYR A 86 7.67 7.25 8.79
C TYR A 86 7.74 7.83 7.38
N PHE A 87 7.48 9.13 7.22
CA PHE A 87 7.57 9.83 5.93
C PHE A 87 8.99 9.75 5.35
N SER A 88 10.00 9.97 6.19
CA SER A 88 11.41 9.88 5.83
C SER A 88 11.75 8.52 5.21
N TYR A 89 11.36 7.41 5.85
CA TYR A 89 11.59 6.07 5.31
C TYR A 89 10.73 5.80 4.06
N PHE A 90 9.46 6.21 4.09
CA PHE A 90 8.53 6.03 2.97
C PHE A 90 9.05 6.69 1.68
N VAL A 91 9.59 7.90 1.77
CA VAL A 91 10.18 8.61 0.60
C VAL A 91 11.36 7.82 0.03
N ILE A 92 12.20 7.21 0.87
CA ILE A 92 13.34 6.38 0.42
C ILE A 92 12.83 5.18 -0.37
N ILE A 93 11.93 4.36 0.20
CA ILE A 93 11.45 3.14 -0.45
C ILE A 93 10.61 3.45 -1.70
N TRP A 94 9.78 4.49 -1.64
CA TRP A 94 8.96 4.93 -2.77
C TRP A 94 9.86 5.39 -3.92
N TRP A 95 10.93 6.11 -3.61
CA TRP A 95 11.84 6.59 -4.65
C TRP A 95 12.73 5.50 -5.23
N VAL A 96 13.17 4.52 -4.43
CA VAL A 96 13.81 3.29 -4.93
C VAL A 96 12.92 2.59 -5.95
N TRP A 97 11.64 2.42 -5.64
CA TRP A 97 10.67 1.83 -6.55
C TRP A 97 10.40 2.69 -7.79
N ALA A 98 10.15 3.99 -7.61
CA ALA A 98 9.78 4.88 -8.70
C ALA A 98 10.91 5.02 -9.73
N SER A 99 12.16 5.17 -9.27
CA SER A 99 13.32 5.25 -10.15
C SER A 99 13.55 3.96 -10.96
N GLN A 100 13.35 2.78 -10.36
CA GLN A 100 13.42 1.51 -11.08
C GLN A 100 12.28 1.39 -12.10
N THR A 101 11.05 1.65 -11.69
CA THR A 101 9.87 1.60 -12.56
C THR A 101 10.00 2.54 -13.75
N MET A 102 10.57 3.73 -13.54
CA MET A 102 10.87 4.67 -14.61
C MET A 102 11.91 4.12 -15.59
N TYR A 103 12.94 3.40 -15.13
CA TYR A 103 13.84 2.70 -16.06
C TYR A 103 13.09 1.60 -16.84
N ASP A 104 12.26 0.83 -16.15
CA ASP A 104 11.62 -0.34 -16.71
C ASP A 104 10.68 -0.03 -17.86
N VAL A 105 9.82 0.97 -17.66
CA VAL A 105 8.85 1.44 -18.65
C VAL A 105 9.53 1.89 -19.95
N HIS A 106 10.78 2.36 -19.88
CA HIS A 106 11.52 2.81 -21.07
C HIS A 106 12.34 1.68 -21.71
N PHE A 107 13.00 0.82 -20.93
CA PHE A 107 14.10 0.01 -21.44
C PHE A 107 14.01 -1.49 -21.11
N GLN A 108 13.07 -1.93 -20.27
CA GLN A 108 13.05 -3.33 -19.82
C GLN A 108 12.62 -4.29 -20.93
N ALA A 109 13.57 -5.10 -21.39
CA ALA A 109 13.34 -6.18 -22.33
C ALA A 109 13.21 -7.54 -21.63
N ASN A 110 12.60 -8.51 -22.32
CA ASN A 110 12.45 -9.89 -21.87
C ASN A 110 13.72 -10.72 -22.07
N ASP A 111 14.82 -10.33 -21.43
CA ASP A 111 16.09 -11.05 -21.49
C ASP A 111 16.67 -11.41 -20.11
N TRP A 112 17.62 -12.34 -20.10
CA TRP A 112 18.27 -12.83 -18.88
C TRP A 112 19.09 -11.76 -18.15
N LEU A 113 19.65 -10.79 -18.87
CA LEU A 113 20.47 -9.74 -18.27
C LEU A 113 19.59 -8.76 -17.47
N HIS A 114 18.46 -8.32 -18.03
CA HIS A 114 17.47 -7.51 -17.30
C HIS A 114 16.88 -8.28 -16.11
N ARG A 115 16.68 -9.59 -16.22
CA ARG A 115 16.24 -10.44 -15.10
C ARG A 115 17.28 -10.50 -13.97
N ILE A 116 18.57 -10.61 -14.30
CA ILE A 116 19.66 -10.56 -13.29
C ILE A 116 19.68 -9.19 -12.61
N PHE A 117 19.61 -8.09 -13.36
CA PHE A 117 19.56 -6.76 -12.75
C PHE A 117 18.33 -6.56 -11.88
N LYS A 118 17.16 -7.05 -12.32
CA LYS A 118 15.95 -7.06 -11.50
C LYS A 118 16.14 -7.85 -10.20
N CYS A 119 16.78 -9.01 -10.24
CA CYS A 119 17.11 -9.78 -9.05
C CYS A 119 18.06 -9.03 -8.10
N LEU A 120 19.09 -8.37 -8.64
CA LEU A 120 20.02 -7.57 -7.84
C LEU A 120 19.33 -6.35 -7.22
N GLN A 121 18.45 -5.69 -7.97
CA GLN A 121 17.66 -4.56 -7.50
C GLN A 121 16.71 -4.99 -6.39
N LEU A 122 16.05 -6.14 -6.54
CA LEU A 122 15.22 -6.76 -5.49
C LEU A 122 16.02 -7.05 -4.23
N ALA A 123 17.21 -7.64 -4.36
CA ALA A 123 18.08 -7.89 -3.21
C ALA A 123 18.46 -6.60 -2.49
N SER A 124 18.92 -5.58 -3.22
CA SER A 124 19.20 -4.25 -2.66
C SER A 124 17.99 -3.69 -1.90
N PHE A 125 16.79 -3.83 -2.45
CA PHE A 125 15.59 -3.35 -1.80
C PHE A 125 15.22 -4.12 -0.53
N ILE A 126 15.35 -5.46 -0.54
CA ILE A 126 15.15 -6.28 0.66
C ILE A 126 16.13 -5.86 1.76
N PHE A 127 17.38 -5.52 1.43
CA PHE A 127 18.35 -5.01 2.41
C PHE A 127 17.99 -3.61 2.96
N VAL A 128 17.29 -2.76 2.18
CA VAL A 128 16.68 -1.53 2.73
C VAL A 128 15.61 -1.89 3.78
N GLY A 129 14.82 -2.92 3.53
CA GLY A 129 13.85 -3.46 4.51
C GLY A 129 14.49 -4.09 5.73
N ALA A 130 15.63 -4.79 5.58
CA ALA A 130 16.34 -5.40 6.70
C ALA A 130 16.86 -4.35 7.71
N GLY A 131 17.19 -3.14 7.23
CA GLY A 131 17.58 -2.01 8.08
C GLY A 131 16.41 -1.16 8.58
N SER A 132 15.17 -1.63 8.48
CA SER A 132 13.97 -0.85 8.82
C SER A 132 13.69 -0.75 10.33
N ALA A 133 13.96 -1.81 11.10
CA ALA A 133 13.45 -1.99 12.46
C ALA A 133 13.71 -0.82 13.43
N ASN A 134 14.93 -0.28 13.46
CA ASN A 134 15.29 0.87 14.29
C ASN A 134 15.68 2.08 13.44
N PHE A 135 15.14 2.21 12.24
CA PHE A 135 15.48 3.32 11.36
C PHE A 135 14.98 4.66 11.93
N THR A 136 15.87 5.63 12.06
CA THR A 136 15.51 7.02 12.35
C THR A 136 16.49 7.99 11.69
N PRO A 137 16.01 9.09 11.08
CA PRO A 137 16.88 10.13 10.56
C PRO A 137 17.46 11.05 11.65
N PHE A 138 17.01 10.93 12.90
CA PHE A 138 17.37 11.83 14.00
C PHE A 138 18.54 11.34 14.84
N SER A 139 18.79 10.03 14.86
CA SER A 139 19.88 9.38 15.59
C SER A 139 20.64 8.44 14.66
N VAL A 140 21.74 8.93 14.08
CA VAL A 140 22.47 8.26 12.98
C VAL A 140 23.94 7.96 13.29
N LEU A 141 24.42 8.35 14.47
CA LEU A 141 25.79 8.14 14.91
C LEU A 141 25.84 7.06 15.99
N PRO A 142 26.84 6.17 15.94
CA PRO A 142 27.03 5.18 17.00
C PRO A 142 27.39 5.88 18.31
N SER A 143 26.99 5.27 19.42
CA SER A 143 27.32 5.72 20.78
C SER A 143 28.18 4.67 21.47
N ASP A 144 29.19 5.10 22.23
CA ASP A 144 30.11 4.20 22.95
C ASP A 144 29.61 3.85 24.38
N GLY A 145 28.42 4.32 24.76
CA GLY A 145 27.83 4.04 26.06
C GLY A 145 27.37 2.58 26.21
N LEU A 146 27.12 2.16 27.46
CA LEU A 146 26.59 0.83 27.81
C LEU A 146 25.21 0.92 28.49
N ASP A 147 24.65 2.11 28.59
CA ASP A 147 23.27 2.35 29.02
C ASP A 147 22.26 2.01 27.91
N ASP A 148 21.01 1.72 28.28
CA ASP A 148 19.99 1.29 27.31
C ASP A 148 19.76 2.31 26.18
N ALA A 149 19.87 3.61 26.48
CA ALA A 149 19.71 4.67 25.49
C ALA A 149 20.87 4.67 24.47
N SER A 150 22.12 4.50 24.90
CA SER A 150 23.26 4.40 23.98
C SER A 150 23.25 3.12 23.14
N ILE A 151 22.78 2.00 23.68
CA ILE A 151 22.58 0.75 22.93
C ILE A 151 21.54 0.94 21.82
N LEU A 152 20.42 1.62 22.12
CA LEU A 152 19.41 1.97 21.13
C LEU A 152 19.99 2.88 20.04
N MET A 153 20.77 3.91 20.41
CA MET A 153 21.41 4.80 19.45
C MET A 153 22.38 4.07 18.51
N ASP A 154 23.14 3.09 19.01
CA ASP A 154 24.01 2.25 18.16
C ASP A 154 23.21 1.38 17.18
N SER A 155 22.10 0.81 17.65
CA SER A 155 21.17 0.04 16.82
C SER A 155 20.53 0.90 15.72
N GLN A 156 20.15 2.13 16.04
CA GLN A 156 19.62 3.12 15.10
C GLN A 156 20.66 3.54 14.06
N ALA A 157 21.90 3.80 14.49
CA ALA A 157 23.02 4.13 13.60
C ALA A 157 23.36 2.97 12.64
N THR A 158 23.29 1.73 13.12
CA THR A 158 23.48 0.52 12.31
C THR A 158 22.38 0.36 11.29
N SER A 159 21.12 0.61 11.67
CA SER A 159 19.95 0.59 10.79
C SER A 159 20.08 1.63 9.66
N TRP A 160 20.46 2.87 9.99
CA TRP A 160 20.76 3.91 9.01
C TRP A 160 21.86 3.48 8.03
N LYS A 161 22.97 2.95 8.55
CA LYS A 161 24.10 2.49 7.73
C LYS A 161 23.67 1.38 6.77
N GLY A 162 22.87 0.42 7.24
CA GLY A 162 22.30 -0.65 6.42
C GLY A 162 21.46 -0.11 5.27
N VAL A 163 20.48 0.75 5.58
CA VAL A 163 19.63 1.41 4.58
C VAL A 163 20.46 2.20 3.57
N ALA A 164 21.46 2.95 4.02
CA ALA A 164 22.26 3.81 3.16
C ALA A 164 23.16 3.02 2.19
N ILE A 165 23.78 1.93 2.64
CA ILE A 165 24.56 1.03 1.78
C ILE A 165 23.65 0.34 0.76
N ALA A 166 22.51 -0.16 1.22
CA ALA A 166 21.54 -0.86 0.37
C ALA A 166 20.98 0.08 -0.72
N TYR A 167 20.65 1.32 -0.36
CA TYR A 167 20.24 2.37 -1.29
C TYR A 167 21.34 2.67 -2.33
N ALA A 168 22.57 2.90 -1.87
CA ALA A 168 23.72 3.15 -2.74
C ALA A 168 23.95 1.99 -3.74
N ALA A 169 23.84 0.75 -3.28
CA ALA A 169 23.94 -0.43 -4.13
C ALA A 169 22.87 -0.44 -5.24
N GLY A 170 21.61 -0.16 -4.89
CA GLY A 170 20.51 -0.05 -5.87
C GLY A 170 20.74 1.06 -6.89
N ARG A 171 21.37 2.18 -6.48
CA ARG A 171 21.77 3.25 -7.41
C ARG A 171 22.89 2.82 -8.35
N PHE A 172 23.91 2.12 -7.86
CA PHE A 172 24.96 1.59 -8.74
C PHE A 172 24.43 0.57 -9.74
N ILE A 173 23.46 -0.27 -9.34
CA ILE A 173 22.77 -1.20 -10.24
C ILE A 173 22.03 -0.45 -11.34
N LEU A 174 21.27 0.59 -11.00
CA LEU A 174 20.61 1.47 -11.98
C LEU A 174 21.62 2.15 -12.92
N VAL A 175 22.76 2.63 -12.41
CA VAL A 175 23.82 3.20 -13.25
C VAL A 175 24.31 2.17 -14.27
N LEU A 176 24.56 0.93 -13.86
CA LEU A 176 24.96 -0.14 -14.78
C LEU A 176 23.90 -0.41 -15.85
N GLN A 177 22.63 -0.44 -15.47
CA GLN A 177 21.49 -0.59 -16.37
C GLN A 177 21.42 0.54 -17.43
N TYR A 178 21.51 1.80 -17.02
CA TYR A 178 21.54 2.94 -17.96
C TYR A 178 22.82 2.96 -18.82
N MET A 179 23.98 2.61 -18.24
CA MET A 179 25.23 2.52 -18.97
C MET A 179 25.21 1.45 -20.06
N LEU A 180 24.55 0.30 -19.81
CA LEU A 180 24.36 -0.73 -20.82
C LEU A 180 23.53 -0.22 -22.00
N VAL A 181 22.45 0.52 -21.72
CA VAL A 181 21.66 1.17 -22.78
C VAL A 181 22.52 2.19 -23.54
N ALA A 182 23.29 3.02 -22.84
CA ALA A 182 24.18 4.00 -23.47
C ALA A 182 25.23 3.34 -24.39
N VAL A 183 25.90 2.27 -23.93
CA VAL A 183 26.88 1.52 -24.72
C VAL A 183 26.25 0.95 -25.99
N ARG A 184 25.03 0.42 -25.90
CA ARG A 184 24.28 -0.12 -27.05
C ARG A 184 23.95 0.96 -28.08
N VAL A 185 23.61 2.18 -27.63
CA VAL A 185 23.39 3.32 -28.53
C VAL A 185 24.70 3.82 -29.17
N ILE A 186 25.85 3.72 -28.48
CA ILE A 186 27.17 4.13 -29.03
C ILE A 186 27.70 3.12 -30.06
N PHE A 187 27.49 1.82 -29.83
CA PHE A 187 28.03 0.74 -30.66
C PHE A 187 26.92 -0.10 -31.33
N PRO A 188 26.33 0.36 -32.45
CA PRO A 188 25.23 -0.33 -33.14
C PRO A 188 25.57 -1.77 -33.56
N LYS A 189 26.87 -2.04 -33.82
CA LYS A 189 27.39 -3.38 -34.18
C LYS A 189 27.20 -4.45 -33.09
N LEU A 190 26.91 -4.06 -31.85
CA LEU A 190 26.56 -4.98 -30.76
C LEU A 190 25.06 -5.33 -30.71
N GLY A 191 24.31 -5.08 -31.79
CA GLY A 191 22.95 -5.60 -31.98
C GLY A 191 21.85 -4.56 -31.86
N ALA A 192 22.17 -3.28 -31.70
CA ALA A 192 21.16 -2.24 -31.63
C ALA A 192 21.06 -1.56 -33.01
N GLU A 193 20.12 -2.00 -33.85
CA GLU A 193 19.67 -1.22 -35.02
C GLU A 193 18.88 0.00 -34.52
N VAL A 194 19.55 0.88 -33.80
CA VAL A 194 18.95 2.11 -33.27
C VAL A 194 18.82 3.11 -34.40
N TYR A 195 17.63 3.16 -34.98
CA TYR A 195 17.15 4.29 -35.77
C TYR A 195 16.83 5.49 -34.86
N GLY A 196 17.82 5.92 -34.07
CA GLY A 196 17.71 7.03 -33.14
C GLY A 196 18.91 7.95 -33.30
N GLU A 197 18.67 9.21 -33.65
CA GLU A 197 19.71 10.24 -33.70
C GLU A 197 20.50 10.27 -32.37
N ARG A 198 21.83 10.51 -32.42
CA ARG A 198 22.70 10.74 -31.23
C ARG A 198 22.13 11.73 -30.21
N ARG A 199 21.13 12.51 -30.61
CA ARG A 199 20.34 13.45 -29.81
C ARG A 199 19.69 12.84 -28.57
N HIS A 200 19.41 11.53 -28.55
CA HIS A 200 18.79 10.87 -27.40
C HIS A 200 19.76 10.38 -26.32
N MET A 201 21.08 10.40 -26.59
CA MET A 201 22.13 9.95 -25.67
C MET A 201 22.13 10.72 -24.34
N SER A 202 21.96 12.04 -24.41
CA SER A 202 21.95 12.90 -23.23
C SER A 202 20.84 12.52 -22.23
N TRP A 203 19.74 11.95 -22.72
CA TRP A 203 18.60 11.54 -21.89
C TRP A 203 18.80 10.19 -21.21
N VAL A 204 19.73 9.37 -21.69
CA VAL A 204 20.14 8.11 -21.04
C VAL A 204 21.29 8.38 -20.05
N LEU A 205 22.25 9.23 -20.43
CA LEU A 205 23.42 9.55 -19.60
C LEU A 205 23.10 10.47 -18.42
N ALA A 206 22.16 11.41 -18.56
CA ALA A 206 21.83 12.33 -17.47
C ALA A 206 21.31 11.60 -16.21
N PRO A 207 20.30 10.69 -16.28
CA PRO A 207 19.90 9.86 -15.15
C PRO A 207 21.07 9.05 -14.57
N ALA A 208 21.90 8.44 -15.41
CA ALA A 208 23.06 7.65 -14.96
C ALA A 208 24.04 8.49 -14.12
N CYS A 209 24.37 9.72 -14.57
CA CYS A 209 25.24 10.61 -13.82
C CYS A 209 24.62 11.02 -12.47
N ILE A 210 23.32 11.31 -12.45
CA ILE A 210 22.60 11.71 -11.24
C ILE A 210 22.57 10.55 -10.23
N TYR A 211 22.22 9.34 -10.67
CA TYR A 211 22.21 8.15 -9.82
C TYR A 211 23.61 7.76 -9.33
N LEU A 212 24.66 8.00 -10.13
CA LEU A 212 26.04 7.80 -9.70
C LEU A 212 26.42 8.75 -8.56
N VAL A 213 26.13 10.05 -8.70
CA VAL A 213 26.39 11.05 -7.65
C VAL A 213 25.64 10.69 -6.37
N SER A 214 24.37 10.33 -6.51
CA SER A 214 23.54 9.89 -5.39
C SER A 214 24.10 8.64 -4.70
N GLY A 215 24.43 7.59 -5.45
CA GLY A 215 25.02 6.37 -4.90
C GLY A 215 26.31 6.63 -4.12
N VAL A 216 27.18 7.52 -4.65
CA VAL A 216 28.41 7.93 -3.96
C VAL A 216 28.11 8.70 -2.67
N PHE A 217 27.17 9.64 -2.67
CA PHE A 217 26.85 10.44 -1.49
C PHE A 217 26.17 9.61 -0.39
N TRP A 218 25.29 8.69 -0.76
CA TRP A 218 24.69 7.74 0.18
C TRP A 218 25.73 6.79 0.76
N LEU A 219 26.71 6.35 -0.04
CA LEU A 219 27.84 5.56 0.47
C LEU A 219 28.73 6.36 1.42
N ILE A 220 29.02 7.63 1.11
CA ILE A 220 29.76 8.52 2.02
C ILE A 220 28.97 8.74 3.31
N SER A 221 27.66 8.97 3.23
CA SER A 221 26.77 9.08 4.39
C SER A 221 26.85 7.82 5.26
N ALA A 222 26.78 6.63 4.67
CA ALA A 222 26.86 5.37 5.41
C ALA A 222 28.19 5.21 6.19
N LEU A 223 29.30 5.68 5.61
CA LEU A 223 30.64 5.55 6.19
C LEU A 223 31.00 6.70 7.15
N LEU A 224 30.23 7.79 7.16
CA LEU A 224 30.50 8.93 8.01
C LEU A 224 30.13 8.62 9.48
N THR A 225 31.07 8.85 10.38
CA THR A 225 30.91 8.62 11.84
C THR A 225 31.10 9.88 12.68
N THR A 226 31.45 11.02 12.09
CA THR A 226 31.88 12.22 12.84
C THR A 226 30.80 13.28 13.04
N ASN A 227 29.87 13.44 12.08
CA ASN A 227 28.88 14.51 12.11
C ASN A 227 27.52 14.01 11.61
N ALA A 228 26.53 14.01 12.51
CA ALA A 228 25.16 13.55 12.25
C ALA A 228 24.46 14.40 11.19
N GLY A 229 24.55 15.73 11.30
CA GLY A 229 23.92 16.66 10.36
C GLY A 229 24.47 16.51 8.95
N ALA A 230 25.79 16.36 8.80
CA ALA A 230 26.41 16.12 7.49
C ALA A 230 26.00 14.77 6.90
N LYS A 231 25.88 13.73 7.74
CA LYS A 231 25.46 12.39 7.34
C LYS A 231 24.06 12.39 6.73
N VAL A 232 23.11 13.01 7.41
CA VAL A 232 21.72 13.16 6.96
C VAL A 232 21.64 14.07 5.74
N ALA A 233 22.34 15.22 5.78
CA ALA A 233 22.31 16.19 4.68
C ALA A 233 22.80 15.61 3.36
N LEU A 234 23.89 14.83 3.34
CA LEU A 234 24.41 14.21 2.11
C LEU A 234 23.40 13.25 1.45
N ALA A 235 22.73 12.44 2.27
CA ALA A 235 21.73 11.48 1.80
C ALA A 235 20.49 12.19 1.23
N TYR A 236 19.85 13.07 2.02
CA TYR A 236 18.62 13.73 1.61
C TYR A 236 18.82 14.80 0.53
N PHE A 237 19.97 15.49 0.51
CA PHE A 237 20.28 16.44 -0.55
C PHE A 237 20.31 15.76 -1.91
N THR A 238 20.98 14.61 -2.01
CA THR A 238 21.07 13.88 -3.28
C THR A 238 19.77 13.20 -3.67
N LEU A 239 19.00 12.70 -2.70
CA LEU A 239 17.62 12.27 -2.92
C LEU A 239 16.75 13.39 -3.51
N ALA A 240 16.83 14.60 -2.94
CA ALA A 240 16.10 15.77 -3.44
C ALA A 240 16.55 16.16 -4.86
N VAL A 241 17.85 16.07 -5.17
CA VAL A 241 18.38 16.30 -6.52
C VAL A 241 17.83 15.26 -7.50
N GLU A 242 17.73 13.99 -7.12
CA GLU A 242 17.09 12.96 -7.95
C GLU A 242 15.62 13.29 -8.23
N PHE A 243 14.84 13.64 -7.20
CA PHE A 243 13.44 14.07 -7.34
C PHE A 243 13.30 15.27 -8.28
N LEU A 244 14.11 16.31 -8.06
CA LEU A 244 14.10 17.51 -8.88
C LEU A 244 14.48 17.20 -10.33
N SER A 245 15.44 16.30 -10.53
CA SER A 245 15.85 15.89 -11.87
C SER A 245 14.71 15.22 -12.64
N ALA A 246 13.90 14.38 -11.99
CA ALA A 246 12.72 13.76 -12.60
C ALA A 246 11.60 14.79 -12.92
N MET A 247 11.53 15.91 -12.20
CA MET A 247 10.63 17.02 -12.56
C MET A 247 11.11 17.83 -13.75
N VAL A 248 12.42 18.08 -13.80
CA VAL A 248 13.03 18.99 -14.77
C VAL A 248 13.30 18.30 -16.11
N MET A 249 13.65 17.01 -16.12
CA MET A 249 13.93 16.27 -17.36
C MET A 249 12.75 16.28 -18.34
N PRO A 250 11.50 16.06 -17.90
CA PRO A 250 10.31 16.25 -18.73
C PRO A 250 10.10 17.65 -19.27
N LEU A 251 10.92 18.67 -18.97
CA LEU A 251 10.81 20.03 -19.54
C LEU A 251 11.77 20.29 -20.71
N GLY A 252 12.92 19.60 -20.79
CA GLY A 252 13.97 19.91 -21.79
C GLY A 252 13.74 19.38 -23.22
N PRO A 253 14.16 20.08 -24.28
CA PRO A 253 13.84 19.71 -25.66
C PRO A 253 14.33 18.29 -26.05
N GLY A 254 13.44 17.45 -26.60
CA GLY A 254 13.79 16.09 -27.04
C GLY A 254 13.66 15.00 -25.97
N TYR A 255 13.04 15.29 -24.81
CA TYR A 255 12.70 14.29 -23.80
C TYR A 255 11.84 13.17 -24.38
N MET A 256 12.23 11.94 -24.06
CA MET A 256 11.59 10.72 -24.50
C MET A 256 10.42 10.47 -23.56
N LYS A 257 9.20 10.60 -24.09
CA LYS A 257 8.00 10.42 -23.27
C LYS A 257 7.73 8.93 -23.09
N PRO A 258 7.66 8.44 -21.85
CA PRO A 258 7.22 7.07 -21.60
C PRO A 258 5.77 6.89 -22.04
N PRO A 259 5.37 5.66 -22.44
CA PRO A 259 3.97 5.33 -22.68
C PRO A 259 3.11 5.59 -21.45
N ALA A 260 2.04 6.37 -21.61
CA ALA A 260 1.20 6.77 -20.48
C ALA A 260 0.49 5.57 -19.84
N ALA A 261 0.07 4.59 -20.66
CA ALA A 261 -0.59 3.37 -20.21
C ALA A 261 0.27 2.56 -19.25
N MET A 262 1.53 2.28 -19.59
CA MET A 262 2.42 1.47 -18.75
C MET A 262 2.71 2.12 -17.41
N ILE A 263 2.98 3.44 -17.40
CA ILE A 263 3.14 4.18 -16.15
C ILE A 263 1.86 4.10 -15.32
N SER A 264 0.73 4.36 -15.97
CA SER A 264 -0.58 4.37 -15.33
C SER A 264 -0.92 3.03 -14.70
N GLU A 265 -0.60 1.92 -15.37
CA GLU A 265 -0.78 0.55 -14.88
C GLU A 265 0.12 0.29 -13.67
N ARG A 266 1.40 0.67 -13.72
CA ARG A 266 2.36 0.48 -12.62
C ARG A 266 1.96 1.25 -11.35
N PHE A 267 1.65 2.54 -11.49
CA PHE A 267 1.23 3.35 -10.36
C PHE A 267 -0.12 2.90 -9.80
N GLY A 268 -1.08 2.54 -10.66
CA GLY A 268 -2.37 1.98 -10.23
C GLY A 268 -2.20 0.63 -9.52
N ALA A 269 -1.32 -0.24 -10.01
CA ALA A 269 -0.98 -1.50 -9.35
C ALA A 269 -0.37 -1.25 -7.96
N LEU A 270 0.62 -0.36 -7.85
CA LEU A 270 1.20 -0.01 -6.55
C LEU A 270 0.13 0.56 -5.60
N THR A 271 -0.74 1.46 -6.06
CA THR A 271 -1.83 1.99 -5.23
C THR A 271 -2.75 0.87 -4.72
N LEU A 272 -3.10 -0.11 -5.56
CA LEU A 272 -3.91 -1.27 -5.14
C LEU A 272 -3.18 -2.14 -4.12
N ILE A 273 -1.87 -2.37 -4.27
CA ILE A 273 -1.11 -3.20 -3.34
C ILE A 273 -0.97 -2.48 -1.98
N ILE A 274 -0.73 -1.16 -1.96
CA ILE A 274 -0.71 -0.37 -0.71
C ILE A 274 -2.09 -0.37 -0.04
N LEU A 275 -3.18 -0.27 -0.82
CA LEU A 275 -4.54 -0.43 -0.29
C LEU A 275 -4.75 -1.83 0.31
N GLY A 276 -4.21 -2.86 -0.34
CA GLY A 276 -4.20 -4.25 0.13
C GLY A 276 -3.50 -4.42 1.49
N GLU A 277 -2.37 -3.76 1.70
CA GLU A 277 -1.67 -3.76 3.00
C GLU A 277 -2.54 -3.18 4.11
N GLY A 278 -3.22 -2.07 3.85
CA GLY A 278 -4.19 -1.50 4.78
C GLY A 278 -5.32 -2.47 5.14
N ILE A 279 -5.85 -3.18 4.15
CA ILE A 279 -6.89 -4.20 4.35
C ILE A 279 -6.38 -5.33 5.25
N ILE A 280 -5.14 -5.78 5.07
CA ILE A 280 -4.53 -6.82 5.94
C ILE A 280 -4.46 -6.33 7.39
N GLY A 281 -4.03 -5.09 7.62
CA GLY A 281 -3.98 -4.50 8.97
C GLY A 281 -5.36 -4.41 9.64
N ILE A 282 -6.39 -4.05 8.89
CA ILE A 282 -7.78 -3.96 9.38
C ILE A 282 -8.34 -5.35 9.69
N VAL A 283 -8.15 -6.33 8.79
CA VAL A 283 -8.60 -7.72 9.02
C VAL A 283 -7.92 -8.30 10.25
N ARG A 284 -6.63 -8.05 10.46
CA ARG A 284 -5.92 -8.44 11.69
C ARG A 284 -6.59 -7.83 12.92
N SER A 285 -6.87 -6.53 12.87
CA SER A 285 -7.54 -5.81 13.96
C SER A 285 -8.93 -6.39 14.25
N PHE A 286 -9.74 -6.66 13.23
CA PHE A 286 -11.06 -7.29 13.41
C PHE A 286 -10.98 -8.72 13.92
N SER A 287 -9.99 -9.49 13.49
CA SER A 287 -9.74 -10.84 14.01
C SER A 287 -9.48 -10.79 15.52
N PHE A 288 -8.72 -9.81 15.99
CA PHE A 288 -8.49 -9.60 17.42
C PHE A 288 -9.74 -9.08 18.15
N VAL A 289 -10.50 -8.17 17.54
CA VAL A 289 -11.78 -7.68 18.09
C VAL A 289 -12.78 -8.82 18.31
N ILE A 290 -12.88 -9.74 17.36
CA ILE A 290 -13.82 -10.87 17.42
C ILE A 290 -13.34 -11.98 18.38
N SER A 291 -12.03 -12.23 18.43
CA SER A 291 -11.47 -13.26 19.33
C SER A 291 -11.26 -12.79 20.77
N GLY A 292 -11.11 -11.47 20.97
CA GLY A 292 -10.95 -10.82 22.26
C GLY A 292 -12.22 -10.84 23.11
N PHE A 293 -12.26 -9.97 24.12
CA PHE A 293 -13.36 -9.89 25.08
C PHE A 293 -14.05 -8.53 25.16
N GLY A 294 -13.80 -7.64 24.19
CA GLY A 294 -14.46 -6.35 24.04
C GLY A 294 -15.47 -6.29 22.89
N PHE A 295 -16.06 -7.43 22.50
CA PHE A 295 -16.99 -7.43 21.37
C PHE A 295 -18.36 -6.84 21.77
N SER A 296 -18.60 -5.60 21.38
CA SER A 296 -19.86 -4.85 21.57
C SER A 296 -20.53 -4.54 20.21
N SER A 297 -21.76 -4.00 20.27
CA SER A 297 -22.50 -3.64 19.05
C SER A 297 -21.83 -2.49 18.29
N ASP A 298 -21.09 -1.64 19.00
CA ASP A 298 -20.43 -0.47 18.44
C ASP A 298 -19.21 -0.88 17.61
N GLN A 299 -18.44 -1.91 18.01
CA GLN A 299 -17.34 -2.42 17.19
C GLN A 299 -17.84 -3.05 15.89
N TYR A 300 -19.01 -3.71 15.88
CA TYR A 300 -19.59 -4.23 14.64
C TYR A 300 -19.88 -3.10 13.65
N LEU A 301 -20.44 -1.99 14.14
CA LEU A 301 -20.71 -0.81 13.33
C LEU A 301 -19.42 -0.17 12.82
N GLN A 302 -18.40 -0.03 13.67
CA GLN A 302 -17.08 0.45 13.25
C GLN A 302 -16.46 -0.42 12.15
N CYS A 303 -16.60 -1.75 12.24
CA CYS A 303 -16.13 -2.66 11.19
C CYS A 303 -16.82 -2.40 9.84
N VAL A 304 -18.14 -2.23 9.85
CA VAL A 304 -18.90 -1.91 8.64
C VAL A 304 -18.51 -0.54 8.07
N CYS A 305 -18.32 0.47 8.93
CA CYS A 305 -17.87 1.79 8.51
C CYS A 305 -16.48 1.76 7.87
N ALA A 306 -15.53 1.01 8.43
CA ALA A 306 -14.21 0.82 7.84
C ALA A 306 -14.28 0.20 6.43
N LEU A 307 -15.15 -0.80 6.23
CA LEU A 307 -15.37 -1.39 4.90
C LEU A 307 -15.92 -0.38 3.90
N ILE A 308 -16.83 0.50 4.33
CA ILE A 308 -17.36 1.59 3.50
C ILE A 308 -16.23 2.56 3.13
N VAL A 309 -15.39 2.95 4.09
CA VAL A 309 -14.23 3.83 3.85
C VAL A 309 -13.27 3.20 2.86
N LEU A 310 -12.92 1.92 3.01
CA LEU A 310 -12.06 1.18 2.09
C LEU A 310 -12.61 1.13 0.67
N PHE A 311 -13.88 0.76 0.52
CA PHE A 311 -14.54 0.71 -0.79
C PHE A 311 -14.58 2.10 -1.44
N ALA A 312 -14.90 3.13 -0.65
CA ALA A 312 -14.92 4.50 -1.14
C ALA A 312 -13.53 5.02 -1.52
N SER A 313 -12.47 4.68 -0.77
CA SER A 313 -11.09 4.97 -1.16
C SER A 313 -10.75 4.36 -2.51
N TRP A 314 -11.10 3.10 -2.75
CA TRP A 314 -10.95 2.47 -4.06
C TRP A 314 -11.75 3.21 -5.14
N HIS A 315 -13.01 3.57 -4.86
CA HIS A 315 -13.87 4.29 -5.81
C HIS A 315 -13.25 5.62 -6.24
N PHE A 316 -12.80 6.47 -5.30
CA PHE A 316 -12.20 7.77 -5.61
C PHE A 316 -10.91 7.66 -6.43
N LEU A 317 -10.16 6.56 -6.26
CA LEU A 317 -8.91 6.32 -6.97
C LEU A 317 -9.13 5.78 -8.40
N PHE A 318 -10.11 4.89 -8.60
CA PHE A 318 -10.20 4.08 -9.84
C PHE A 318 -11.44 4.31 -10.71
N HIS A 319 -12.58 4.78 -10.18
CA HIS A 319 -13.83 4.89 -10.94
C HIS A 319 -13.69 5.77 -12.20
N GLY A 320 -12.83 6.78 -12.14
CA GLY A 320 -12.56 7.72 -13.23
C GLY A 320 -11.20 7.55 -13.91
N PHE A 321 -10.55 6.38 -13.86
CA PHE A 321 -9.16 6.19 -14.29
C PHE A 321 -9.01 5.58 -15.70
N PRO A 322 -8.86 6.39 -16.78
CA PRO A 322 -8.64 5.88 -18.12
C PRO A 322 -7.14 5.68 -18.39
N ALA A 323 -6.64 4.45 -18.23
CA ALA A 323 -5.21 4.10 -18.37
C ALA A 323 -4.58 4.57 -19.69
N GLU A 324 -5.34 4.57 -20.78
CA GLU A 324 -4.85 4.88 -22.13
C GLU A 324 -4.77 6.38 -22.47
N ARG A 325 -5.28 7.28 -21.60
CA ARG A 325 -5.27 8.71 -21.94
C ARG A 325 -3.84 9.27 -21.91
N PRO A 326 -3.39 9.93 -23.00
CA PRO A 326 -2.03 10.42 -23.10
C PRO A 326 -1.77 11.56 -22.12
N LEU A 327 -0.62 11.51 -21.45
CA LEU A 327 -0.22 12.53 -20.49
C LEU A 327 0.41 13.74 -21.20
N LYS A 328 -0.08 14.95 -20.89
CA LYS A 328 0.61 16.17 -21.29
C LYS A 328 1.97 16.23 -20.60
N ARG A 329 2.97 16.82 -21.26
CA ARG A 329 4.36 16.83 -20.80
C ARG A 329 4.57 17.37 -19.38
N LYS A 330 4.01 18.54 -19.07
CA LYS A 330 4.10 19.17 -17.73
C LYS A 330 3.17 18.51 -16.72
N SER A 331 1.92 18.24 -17.13
CA SER A 331 0.91 17.63 -16.26
C SER A 331 1.27 16.19 -15.87
N GLY A 332 1.96 15.45 -16.74
CA GLY A 332 2.40 14.08 -16.49
C GLY A 332 3.50 13.99 -15.43
N ALA A 333 4.48 14.90 -15.45
CA ALA A 333 5.51 14.97 -14.41
C ALA A 333 4.90 15.33 -13.04
N LEU A 334 3.96 16.28 -13.01
CA LEU A 334 3.23 16.63 -11.79
C LEU A 334 2.33 15.48 -11.32
N TRP A 335 1.65 14.80 -12.24
CA TRP A 335 0.81 13.64 -11.96
C TRP A 335 1.62 12.50 -11.33
N LEU A 336 2.82 12.19 -11.85
CA LEU A 336 3.73 11.19 -11.28
C LEU A 336 4.09 11.51 -9.82
N ILE A 337 4.45 12.76 -9.54
CA ILE A 337 4.95 13.15 -8.21
C ILE A 337 3.83 13.27 -7.19
N LEU A 338 2.62 13.65 -7.60
CA LEU A 338 1.47 13.68 -6.71
C LEU A 338 1.04 12.29 -6.22
N HIS A 339 1.52 11.20 -6.81
CA HIS A 339 1.32 9.86 -6.25
C HIS A 339 2.10 9.63 -4.95
N LEU A 340 3.24 10.32 -4.74
CA LEU A 340 3.98 10.22 -3.49
C LEU A 340 3.14 10.70 -2.29
N PRO A 341 2.62 11.95 -2.25
CA PRO A 341 1.76 12.37 -1.17
C PRO A 341 0.43 11.60 -1.14
N LEU A 342 -0.10 11.15 -2.29
CA LEU A 342 -1.30 10.31 -2.32
C LEU A 342 -1.10 9.01 -1.54
N HIS A 343 -0.04 8.26 -1.86
CA HIS A 343 0.26 6.99 -1.23
C HIS A 343 0.57 7.17 0.26
N PHE A 344 1.28 8.24 0.62
CA PHE A 344 1.56 8.56 2.02
C PHE A 344 0.29 8.87 2.82
N VAL A 345 -0.57 9.73 2.30
CA VAL A 345 -1.86 10.06 2.93
C VAL A 345 -2.76 8.82 3.03
N MET A 346 -2.73 7.94 2.02
CA MET A 346 -3.44 6.67 2.07
C MET A 346 -2.93 5.76 3.19
N LEU A 347 -1.61 5.67 3.38
CA LEU A 347 -1.03 4.91 4.49
C LEU A 347 -1.43 5.46 5.86
N LEU A 348 -1.40 6.78 6.03
CA LEU A 348 -1.83 7.41 7.27
C LEU A 348 -3.34 7.23 7.52
N LEU A 349 -4.17 7.29 6.47
CA LEU A 349 -5.60 7.00 6.57
C LEU A 349 -5.85 5.57 7.06
N LEU A 350 -5.15 4.60 6.49
CA LEU A 350 -5.30 3.18 6.83
C LEU A 350 -4.79 2.90 8.25
N SER A 351 -3.65 3.47 8.64
CA SER A 351 -3.09 3.39 9.99
C SER A 351 -4.02 4.03 11.03
N GLY A 352 -4.50 5.25 10.77
CA GLY A 352 -5.44 5.94 11.67
C GLY A 352 -6.76 5.20 11.83
N MET A 353 -7.26 4.57 10.77
CA MET A 353 -8.47 3.72 10.83
C MET A 353 -8.26 2.45 11.67
N ARG A 354 -7.09 1.80 11.56
CA ARG A 354 -6.70 0.69 12.43
C ARG A 354 -6.69 1.13 13.89
N ASN A 355 -5.97 2.21 14.20
CA ASN A 355 -5.80 2.69 15.57
C ASN A 355 -7.14 3.09 16.20
N ALA A 356 -8.05 3.68 15.42
CA ALA A 356 -9.39 4.04 15.88
C ALA A 356 -10.24 2.83 16.28
N THR A 357 -10.17 1.75 15.49
CA THR A 357 -10.89 0.50 15.78
C THR A 357 -10.32 -0.16 17.04
N ILE A 358 -8.99 -0.16 17.18
CA ILE A 358 -8.30 -0.71 18.33
C ILE A 358 -8.65 0.06 19.60
N TYR A 359 -8.61 1.41 19.55
CA TYR A 359 -8.94 2.26 20.69
C TYR A 359 -10.33 1.94 21.25
N GLY A 360 -11.37 1.96 20.39
CA GLY A 360 -12.74 1.69 20.84
C GLY A 360 -12.93 0.27 21.42
N ASN A 361 -12.19 -0.71 20.92
CA ASN A 361 -12.24 -2.07 21.44
C ASN A 361 -11.48 -2.24 22.77
N ILE A 362 -10.30 -1.62 22.91
CA ILE A 362 -9.55 -1.64 24.18
C ILE A 362 -10.35 -0.91 25.26
N GLY A 363 -10.96 0.23 24.94
CA GLY A 363 -11.84 0.97 25.86
C GLY A 363 -12.98 0.11 26.40
N ASP A 364 -13.77 -0.50 25.52
CA ASP A 364 -14.87 -1.40 25.92
C ASP A 364 -14.36 -2.63 26.68
N SER A 365 -13.24 -3.23 26.24
CA SER A 365 -12.60 -4.36 26.91
C SER A 365 -12.23 -4.00 28.36
N PHE A 366 -11.63 -2.82 28.55
CA PHE A 366 -11.19 -2.33 29.84
C PHE A 366 -12.38 -2.03 30.75
N ALA A 367 -13.38 -1.30 30.27
CA ALA A 367 -14.59 -0.99 31.04
C ALA A 367 -15.29 -2.27 31.53
N ASN A 368 -15.39 -3.29 30.67
CA ASN A 368 -15.98 -4.58 31.03
C ASN A 368 -15.12 -5.35 32.05
N VAL A 369 -13.79 -5.39 31.89
CA VAL A 369 -12.91 -6.08 32.84
C VAL A 369 -12.93 -5.40 34.20
N VAL A 370 -12.80 -4.07 34.24
CA VAL A 370 -12.84 -3.29 35.48
C VAL A 370 -14.16 -3.49 36.20
N GLY A 371 -15.30 -3.36 35.51
CA GLY A 371 -16.62 -3.52 36.13
C GLY A 371 -16.84 -4.93 36.70
N ASN A 372 -16.44 -5.97 35.98
CA ASN A 372 -16.53 -7.35 36.47
C ASN A 372 -15.54 -7.62 37.61
N LEU A 373 -14.32 -7.07 37.55
CA LEU A 373 -13.32 -7.27 38.59
C LEU A 373 -13.73 -6.57 39.89
N GLN A 374 -14.23 -5.33 39.81
CA GLN A 374 -14.80 -4.62 40.96
C GLN A 374 -15.95 -5.39 41.59
N THR A 375 -16.82 -6.01 40.78
CA THR A 375 -17.93 -6.85 41.24
C THR A 375 -17.41 -8.08 42.00
N VAL A 376 -16.38 -8.76 41.48
CA VAL A 376 -15.75 -9.92 42.11
C VAL A 376 -15.02 -9.55 43.41
N VAL A 377 -14.21 -8.50 43.39
CA VAL A 377 -13.49 -7.98 44.56
C VAL A 377 -14.47 -7.61 45.67
N SER A 378 -15.55 -6.91 45.32
CA SER A 378 -16.59 -6.50 46.27
C SER A 378 -17.33 -7.71 46.88
N ALA A 379 -17.60 -8.74 46.07
CA ALA A 379 -18.23 -9.97 46.56
C ALA A 379 -17.32 -10.73 47.54
N LEU A 380 -16.03 -10.83 47.24
CA LEU A 380 -15.04 -11.43 48.15
C LEU A 380 -14.94 -10.65 49.46
N ALA A 381 -14.85 -9.32 49.40
CA ALA A 381 -14.75 -8.46 50.58
C ALA A 381 -16.00 -8.51 51.48
N THR A 382 -17.20 -8.65 50.90
CA THR A 382 -18.47 -8.59 51.65
C THR A 382 -18.98 -9.96 52.09
N THR A 383 -18.83 -10.99 51.27
CA THR A 383 -19.43 -12.31 51.48
C THR A 383 -18.41 -13.44 51.67
N GLY A 384 -17.13 -13.21 51.34
CA GLY A 384 -16.08 -14.23 51.39
C GLY A 384 -16.28 -15.40 50.40
N SER A 385 -17.23 -15.29 49.45
CA SER A 385 -17.51 -16.30 48.44
C SER A 385 -17.78 -15.67 47.07
N LEU A 386 -17.43 -16.40 46.02
CA LEU A 386 -17.71 -16.07 44.62
C LEU A 386 -19.07 -16.59 44.15
N ASP A 387 -19.78 -17.36 44.98
CA ASP A 387 -21.09 -17.96 44.63
C ASP A 387 -22.17 -16.91 44.37
N SER A 388 -21.99 -15.68 44.89
CA SER A 388 -22.88 -14.55 44.68
C SER A 388 -22.73 -13.90 43.31
N VAL A 389 -21.61 -14.13 42.62
CA VAL A 389 -21.24 -13.47 41.35
C VAL A 389 -20.66 -14.46 40.32
N PRO A 390 -21.34 -15.58 40.01
CA PRO A 390 -20.81 -16.65 39.16
C PRO A 390 -20.54 -16.17 37.72
N ASP A 391 -21.39 -15.31 37.18
CA ASP A 391 -21.29 -14.82 35.81
C ASP A 391 -20.06 -13.92 35.61
N ALA A 392 -19.80 -12.99 36.54
CA ALA A 392 -18.64 -12.09 36.49
C ALA A 392 -17.32 -12.85 36.66
N ASN A 393 -17.29 -13.82 37.59
CA ASN A 393 -16.13 -14.68 37.79
C ASN A 393 -15.83 -15.55 36.57
N GLN A 394 -16.87 -16.17 35.98
CA GLN A 394 -16.71 -16.97 34.76
C GLN A 394 -16.27 -16.12 33.57
N TYR A 395 -16.82 -14.91 33.43
CA TYR A 395 -16.42 -13.96 32.40
C TYR A 395 -14.92 -13.64 32.48
N LEU A 396 -14.43 -13.25 33.66
CA LEU A 396 -13.02 -12.93 33.86
C LEU A 396 -12.11 -14.15 33.64
N ALA A 397 -12.49 -15.32 34.16
CA ALA A 397 -11.71 -16.55 33.99
C ALA A 397 -11.53 -16.94 32.52
N ILE A 398 -12.60 -16.84 31.72
CA ILE A 398 -12.53 -17.16 30.29
C ILE A 398 -11.72 -16.10 29.54
N ASN A 399 -11.98 -14.83 29.80
CA ASN A 399 -11.47 -13.74 28.98
C ASN A 399 -10.03 -13.36 29.31
N LEU A 400 -9.66 -13.29 30.59
CA LEU A 400 -8.25 -13.13 30.99
C LEU A 400 -7.44 -14.39 30.67
N GLY A 401 -8.08 -15.57 30.61
CA GLY A 401 -7.43 -16.80 30.12
C GLY A 401 -7.06 -16.78 28.63
N LYS A 402 -7.60 -15.86 27.83
CA LYS A 402 -7.21 -15.67 26.42
C LYS A 402 -5.95 -14.82 26.26
N ILE A 403 -5.55 -14.08 27.29
CA ILE A 403 -4.42 -13.15 27.26
C ILE A 403 -3.29 -13.68 28.16
N ASN A 404 -2.05 -13.41 27.77
CA ASN A 404 -0.88 -13.81 28.56
C ASN A 404 -0.57 -12.78 29.66
N VAL A 405 -1.36 -12.77 30.72
CA VAL A 405 -1.11 -11.96 31.92
C VAL A 405 -0.05 -12.64 32.79
N ALA A 406 0.87 -11.86 33.38
CA ALA A 406 1.96 -12.38 34.21
C ALA A 406 1.46 -13.29 35.36
N THR A 407 0.41 -12.84 36.07
CA THR A 407 -0.31 -13.66 37.04
C THR A 407 -1.62 -14.18 36.44
N PRO A 408 -1.80 -15.51 36.30
CA PRO A 408 -3.07 -16.06 35.83
C PRO A 408 -4.22 -15.73 36.77
N TYR A 409 -5.40 -15.44 36.23
CA TYR A 409 -6.58 -15.01 37.00
C TYR A 409 -6.91 -15.92 38.21
N ALA A 410 -6.80 -17.24 38.05
CA ALA A 410 -7.07 -18.18 39.14
C ALA A 410 -6.10 -18.04 40.32
N ALA A 411 -4.83 -17.73 40.03
CA ALA A 411 -3.82 -17.49 41.07
C ALA A 411 -4.07 -16.14 41.75
N GLU A 412 -4.42 -15.12 40.97
CA GLU A 412 -4.72 -13.77 41.47
C GLU A 412 -5.90 -13.78 42.44
N ILE A 413 -7.02 -14.41 42.07
CA ILE A 413 -8.20 -14.51 42.96
C ILE A 413 -7.88 -15.24 44.26
N THR A 414 -6.99 -16.23 44.23
CA THR A 414 -6.56 -16.95 45.43
C THR A 414 -5.71 -16.05 46.33
N LEU A 415 -4.79 -15.28 45.74
CA LEU A 415 -3.97 -14.30 46.44
C LEU A 415 -4.84 -13.21 47.06
N LEU A 416 -5.74 -12.62 46.28
CA LEU A 416 -6.66 -11.57 46.72
C LEU A 416 -7.55 -12.05 47.86
N ASN A 417 -8.14 -13.24 47.78
CA ASN A 417 -8.93 -13.80 48.88
C ASN A 417 -8.07 -14.01 50.14
N SER A 418 -6.81 -14.41 50.00
CA SER A 418 -5.90 -14.59 51.13
C SER A 418 -5.52 -13.23 51.75
N SER A 419 -5.26 -12.21 50.93
CA SER A 419 -4.95 -10.83 51.34
C SER A 419 -6.14 -10.14 52.02
N ILE A 420 -7.37 -10.36 51.56
CA ILE A 420 -8.58 -9.85 52.23
C ILE A 420 -8.72 -10.42 53.65
N ASN A 421 -8.36 -11.69 53.85
CA ASN A 421 -8.49 -12.37 55.15
C ASN A 421 -7.30 -12.11 56.09
N ASP A 422 -6.07 -12.02 55.57
CA ASP A 422 -4.85 -11.72 56.32
C ASP A 422 -3.90 -10.79 55.51
N PRO A 423 -4.14 -9.48 55.53
CA PRO A 423 -3.37 -8.54 54.73
C PRO A 423 -1.91 -8.39 55.21
N THR A 424 -1.63 -8.67 56.49
CA THR A 424 -0.26 -8.52 57.05
C THR A 424 0.73 -9.54 56.49
N THR A 425 0.24 -10.73 56.13
CA THR A 425 1.05 -11.81 55.57
C THR A 425 1.07 -11.79 54.04
N PHE A 426 -0.07 -11.43 53.42
CA PHE A 426 -0.28 -11.58 51.98
C PHE A 426 -0.30 -10.27 51.19
N GLY A 427 -0.10 -9.11 51.83
CA GLY A 427 -0.05 -7.81 51.17
C GLY A 427 -1.38 -7.05 51.22
N ASP A 428 -1.34 -5.78 50.81
CA ASP A 428 -2.50 -4.91 50.75
C ASP A 428 -3.41 -5.25 49.54
N PRO A 429 -4.68 -5.62 49.76
CA PRO A 429 -5.55 -6.08 48.69
C PRO A 429 -5.89 -4.98 47.67
N GLN A 430 -5.89 -3.71 48.08
CA GLN A 430 -6.19 -2.59 47.18
C GLN A 430 -5.00 -2.31 46.26
N LEU A 431 -3.79 -2.33 46.80
CA LEU A 431 -2.57 -2.13 46.00
C LEU A 431 -2.29 -3.29 45.04
N GLU A 432 -2.47 -4.54 45.48
CA GLU A 432 -2.37 -5.72 44.61
C GLU A 432 -3.34 -5.63 43.42
N THR A 433 -4.58 -5.19 43.67
CA THR A 433 -5.58 -5.01 42.60
C THR A 433 -5.13 -3.95 41.57
N VAL A 434 -4.52 -2.84 42.01
CA VAL A 434 -4.00 -1.79 41.12
C VAL A 434 -2.85 -2.31 40.25
N VAL A 435 -1.90 -3.04 40.84
CA VAL A 435 -0.79 -3.67 40.12
C VAL A 435 -1.33 -4.67 39.08
N TYR A 436 -2.33 -5.47 39.46
CA TYR A 436 -2.96 -6.42 38.55
C TYR A 436 -3.67 -5.74 37.39
N PHE A 437 -4.32 -4.59 37.61
CA PHE A 437 -4.89 -3.79 36.52
C PHE A 437 -3.84 -3.32 35.53
N ALA A 438 -2.67 -2.87 35.99
CA ALA A 438 -1.58 -2.48 35.11
C ALA A 438 -1.04 -3.66 34.30
N GLN A 439 -0.94 -4.86 34.90
CA GLN A 439 -0.57 -6.08 34.18
C GLN A 439 -1.57 -6.42 33.07
N ILE A 440 -2.87 -6.29 33.34
CA ILE A 440 -3.92 -6.51 32.35
C ILE A 440 -3.79 -5.51 31.20
N MET A 441 -3.60 -4.23 31.49
CA MET A 441 -3.44 -3.18 30.48
C MET A 441 -2.28 -3.48 29.53
N VAL A 442 -1.10 -3.79 30.08
CA VAL A 442 0.09 -4.15 29.27
C VAL A 442 -0.16 -5.42 28.45
N ALA A 443 -0.77 -6.44 29.04
CA ALA A 443 -1.04 -7.71 28.36
C ALA A 443 -2.09 -7.57 27.23
N ILE A 444 -3.06 -6.66 27.38
CA ILE A 444 -4.00 -6.32 26.32
C ILE A 444 -3.24 -5.71 25.13
N THR A 445 -2.40 -4.70 25.34
CA THR A 445 -1.62 -4.10 24.24
C THR A 445 -0.70 -5.09 23.54
N ASP A 446 -0.05 -5.98 24.29
CA ASP A 446 0.79 -7.04 23.72
C ASP A 446 -0.03 -7.98 22.84
N SER A 447 -1.26 -8.32 23.26
CA SER A 447 -2.17 -9.15 22.45
C SER A 447 -2.57 -8.50 21.12
N PHE A 448 -2.64 -7.17 21.05
CA PHE A 448 -2.92 -6.42 19.83
C PHE A 448 -1.67 -6.11 18.99
N GLN A 449 -0.48 -6.53 19.43
CA GLN A 449 0.82 -6.23 18.81
C GLN A 449 1.05 -4.73 18.64
N ILE A 450 0.67 -3.95 19.66
CA ILE A 450 0.86 -2.50 19.70
C ILE A 450 2.17 -2.23 20.44
N GLU A 451 3.03 -1.40 19.86
CA GLU A 451 4.26 -1.02 20.52
C GLU A 451 4.05 0.26 21.32
N LEU A 452 3.96 0.11 22.64
CA LEU A 452 3.87 1.25 23.55
C LEU A 452 5.14 2.11 23.49
N SER A 453 4.95 3.42 23.61
CA SER A 453 6.03 4.40 23.75
C SER A 453 6.90 4.12 24.98
N ASP A 454 8.16 4.57 24.91
CA ASP A 454 9.13 4.38 26.00
C ASP A 454 8.67 5.04 27.30
N GLU A 455 7.93 6.15 27.20
CA GLU A 455 7.31 6.83 28.34
C GLU A 455 6.29 5.93 29.03
N VAL A 456 5.32 5.39 28.28
CA VAL A 456 4.29 4.49 28.84
C VAL A 456 4.93 3.22 29.40
N LYS A 457 5.94 2.66 28.73
CA LYS A 457 6.71 1.50 29.25
C LYS A 457 7.38 1.83 30.58
N SER A 458 7.98 3.03 30.72
CA SER A 458 8.65 3.45 31.95
C SER A 458 7.66 3.65 33.11
N LEU A 459 6.49 4.22 32.84
CA LEU A 459 5.41 4.39 33.82
C LEU A 459 4.81 3.03 34.20
N ALA A 460 4.61 2.13 33.24
CA ALA A 460 4.14 0.78 33.49
C ALA A 460 5.09 0.04 34.45
N VAL A 461 6.40 0.13 34.24
CA VAL A 461 7.40 -0.50 35.12
C VAL A 461 7.35 0.09 36.54
N GLN A 462 7.09 1.39 36.69
CA GLN A 462 6.94 2.01 38.01
C GLN A 462 5.73 1.43 38.75
N VAL A 463 4.57 1.39 38.08
CA VAL A 463 3.33 0.83 38.64
C VAL A 463 3.46 -0.65 38.96
N LEU A 464 4.08 -1.44 38.07
CA LEU A 464 4.27 -2.88 38.27
C LEU A 464 5.21 -3.22 39.43
N ASN A 465 6.02 -2.27 39.90
CA ASN A 465 6.96 -2.45 41.01
C ASN A 465 6.51 -1.72 42.29
N PHE A 466 5.24 -1.35 42.40
CA PHE A 466 4.71 -0.81 43.65
C PHE A 466 4.93 -1.77 44.81
N ASN A 467 5.25 -1.20 45.97
CA ASN A 467 5.39 -1.99 47.18
C ASN A 467 4.00 -2.33 47.72
N THR A 468 3.58 -3.59 47.57
CA THR A 468 2.25 -4.06 47.99
C THR A 468 2.20 -4.52 49.45
N THR A 469 3.25 -4.30 50.26
CA THR A 469 3.24 -4.67 51.68
C THR A 469 2.19 -3.87 52.46
N PHE A 470 1.41 -4.55 53.31
CA PHE A 470 0.40 -3.90 54.13
C PHE A 470 0.99 -3.10 55.29
N ASP A 471 0.64 -1.80 55.37
CA ASP A 471 0.97 -0.95 56.50
C ASP A 471 -0.19 -0.92 57.52
N PRO A 472 0.03 -1.33 58.79
CA PRO A 472 -0.98 -1.25 59.84
C PRO A 472 -1.33 0.19 60.26
N ASN A 473 -0.53 1.20 59.91
CA ASN A 473 -0.85 2.61 60.17
C ASN A 473 -1.80 3.15 59.08
N ASP A 474 -3.07 3.35 59.45
CA ASP A 474 -4.11 3.80 58.52
C ASP A 474 -3.80 5.16 57.84
N GLU A 475 -3.14 6.09 58.54
CA GLU A 475 -2.80 7.41 57.98
C GLU A 475 -1.75 7.28 56.87
N GLN A 476 -0.66 6.58 57.16
CA GLN A 476 0.44 6.34 56.22
C GLN A 476 0.03 5.44 55.06
N ARG A 477 -0.84 4.45 55.30
CA ARG A 477 -1.42 3.60 54.25
C ARG A 477 -2.27 4.42 53.28
N ASN A 478 -3.14 5.30 53.79
CA ASN A 478 -3.99 6.13 52.94
C ASN A 478 -3.17 7.14 52.12
N GLU A 479 -2.10 7.71 52.70
CA GLU A 479 -1.15 8.57 51.97
C GLU A 479 -0.44 7.80 50.84
N THR A 480 0.09 6.61 51.14
CA THR A 480 0.75 5.75 50.15
C THR A 480 -0.21 5.33 49.03
N LEU A 481 -1.43 4.96 49.39
CA LEU A 481 -2.48 4.60 48.44
C LEU A 481 -2.83 5.76 47.51
N ALA A 482 -2.94 6.99 48.05
CA ALA A 482 -3.22 8.17 47.25
C ALA A 482 -2.08 8.47 46.25
N GLU A 483 -0.82 8.36 46.69
CA GLU A 483 0.36 8.55 45.82
C GLU A 483 0.41 7.49 44.70
N TYR A 484 0.20 6.22 45.02
CA TYR A 484 0.23 5.15 44.02
C TYR A 484 -0.97 5.21 43.07
N GLN A 485 -2.12 5.68 43.54
CA GLN A 485 -3.27 5.96 42.67
C GLN A 485 -2.96 7.07 41.67
N GLU A 486 -2.33 8.16 42.10
CA GLU A 486 -1.90 9.25 41.19
C GLU A 486 -0.95 8.73 40.10
N GLN A 487 0.08 7.96 40.49
CA GLN A 487 1.01 7.34 39.52
C GLN A 487 0.33 6.34 38.58
N PHE A 488 -0.67 5.59 39.05
CA PHE A 488 -1.48 4.72 38.20
C PHE A 488 -2.33 5.53 37.20
N PHE A 489 -2.88 6.67 37.61
CA PHE A 489 -3.61 7.57 36.71
C PHE A 489 -2.69 8.21 35.68
N ASP A 490 -1.47 8.59 36.05
CA ASP A 490 -0.45 9.07 35.10
C ASP A 490 -0.12 7.99 34.05
N PHE A 491 0.08 6.75 34.48
CA PHE A 491 0.23 5.61 33.57
C PHE A 491 -0.99 5.43 32.67
N GLY A 492 -2.21 5.46 33.23
CA GLY A 492 -3.45 5.30 32.47
C GLY A 492 -3.67 6.40 31.45
N SER A 493 -3.39 7.66 31.81
CA SER A 493 -3.43 8.85 30.95
C SER A 493 -2.47 8.71 29.78
N ALA A 494 -1.20 8.39 30.07
CA ALA A 494 -0.19 8.19 29.04
C ALA A 494 -0.55 7.02 28.12
N TYR A 495 -1.06 5.92 28.68
CA TYR A 495 -1.48 4.73 27.93
C TYR A 495 -2.64 5.03 26.96
N VAL A 496 -3.69 5.69 27.43
CA VAL A 496 -4.85 6.07 26.59
C VAL A 496 -4.44 7.09 25.54
N THR A 497 -3.59 8.05 25.91
CA THR A 497 -3.04 9.04 25.00
C THR A 497 -2.28 8.38 23.86
N ASP A 498 -1.35 7.46 24.15
CA ASP A 498 -0.54 6.79 23.13
C ASP A 498 -1.40 5.98 22.13
N LEU A 499 -2.45 5.31 22.64
CA LEU A 499 -3.44 4.63 21.79
C LEU A 499 -4.26 5.58 20.90
N ALA A 500 -4.60 6.76 21.43
CA ALA A 500 -5.44 7.74 20.74
C ALA A 500 -4.67 8.59 19.72
N GLN A 501 -3.41 8.95 19.98
CA GLN A 501 -2.67 9.92 19.17
C GLN A 501 -2.59 9.53 17.69
N GLY A 502 -2.43 8.24 17.39
CA GLY A 502 -2.38 7.77 16.00
C GLY A 502 -3.68 7.94 15.20
N THR A 503 -4.80 8.20 15.88
CA THR A 503 -6.10 8.46 15.25
C THR A 503 -6.25 9.89 14.75
N LEU A 504 -5.47 10.84 15.28
CA LEU A 504 -5.55 12.27 14.94
C LEU A 504 -5.40 12.53 13.42
N PHE A 505 -4.60 11.71 12.74
CA PHE A 505 -4.35 11.85 11.31
C PHE A 505 -5.46 11.27 10.43
N PHE A 506 -6.39 10.47 10.98
CA PHE A 506 -7.40 9.77 10.21
C PHE A 506 -8.30 10.72 9.41
N VAL A 507 -8.90 11.71 10.07
CA VAL A 507 -9.85 12.64 9.43
C VAL A 507 -9.15 13.58 8.42
N PRO A 508 -8.00 14.23 8.74
CA PRO A 508 -7.22 14.98 7.77
C PRO A 508 -6.84 14.17 6.54
N CYS A 509 -6.40 12.92 6.74
CA CYS A 509 -5.96 12.05 5.66
C CYS A 509 -7.13 11.56 4.81
N ALA A 510 -8.32 11.38 5.38
CA ALA A 510 -9.53 11.08 4.61
C ALA A 510 -9.85 12.20 3.62
N GLY A 511 -9.81 13.46 4.08
CA GLY A 511 -9.95 14.63 3.19
C GLY A 511 -8.80 14.74 2.19
N GLY A 512 -7.56 14.53 2.64
CA GLY A 512 -6.36 14.61 1.80
C GLY A 512 -6.37 13.59 0.65
N LEU A 513 -6.82 12.35 0.91
CA LEU A 513 -6.97 11.31 -0.10
C LEU A 513 -7.90 11.79 -1.21
N VAL A 514 -9.08 12.31 -0.84
CA VAL A 514 -10.08 12.78 -1.80
C VAL A 514 -9.55 13.99 -2.60
N ILE A 515 -8.90 14.96 -1.95
CA ILE A 515 -8.30 16.12 -2.64
C ILE A 515 -7.24 15.67 -3.66
N LEU A 516 -6.32 14.80 -3.25
CA LEU A 516 -5.24 14.33 -4.11
C LEU A 516 -5.78 13.47 -5.25
N ALA A 517 -6.75 12.60 -5.00
CA ALA A 517 -7.44 11.82 -6.03
C ALA A 517 -8.15 12.74 -7.05
N SER A 518 -8.92 13.72 -6.57
CA SER A 518 -9.59 14.71 -7.42
C SER A 518 -8.61 15.55 -8.25
N LEU A 519 -7.43 15.88 -7.70
CA LEU A 519 -6.37 16.60 -8.40
C LEU A 519 -5.71 15.73 -9.49
N LEU A 520 -5.44 14.46 -9.20
CA LEU A 520 -4.88 13.51 -10.17
C LEU A 520 -5.83 13.29 -11.35
N VAL A 521 -7.13 13.18 -11.09
CA VAL A 521 -8.16 13.12 -12.14
C VAL A 521 -8.13 14.39 -12.99
N LEU A 522 -8.08 15.57 -12.36
CA LEU A 522 -8.04 16.86 -13.05
C LEU A 522 -6.81 17.02 -13.96
N LEU A 523 -5.64 16.57 -13.49
CA LEU A 523 -4.39 16.61 -14.28
C LEU A 523 -4.43 15.72 -15.51
N ARG A 524 -5.22 14.64 -15.47
CA ARG A 524 -5.38 13.72 -16.58
C ARG A 524 -6.48 14.15 -17.54
N ALA A 525 -7.65 14.50 -17.02
CA ALA A 525 -8.79 14.91 -17.82
C ALA A 525 -9.64 15.95 -17.09
N ALA A 526 -9.78 17.11 -17.73
CA ALA A 526 -10.65 18.15 -17.21
C ALA A 526 -12.12 17.68 -17.23
N PRO A 527 -12.91 17.99 -16.19
CA PRO A 527 -14.36 17.74 -16.17
C PRO A 527 -15.05 18.36 -17.40
N LEU A 528 -15.92 17.58 -18.05
CA LEU A 528 -16.66 18.01 -19.23
C LEU A 528 -18.05 18.54 -18.85
N GLY A 529 -18.31 19.80 -19.15
CA GLY A 529 -19.62 20.43 -18.88
C GLY A 529 -19.83 20.85 -17.43
N LYS A 530 -20.90 21.63 -17.21
CA LYS A 530 -21.15 22.32 -15.94
C LYS A 530 -21.36 21.36 -14.76
N TRP A 531 -22.08 20.26 -14.98
CA TRP A 531 -22.42 19.30 -13.92
C TRP A 531 -21.21 18.55 -13.37
N MET A 532 -20.25 18.17 -14.21
CA MET A 532 -19.02 17.52 -13.75
C MET A 532 -18.14 18.48 -12.95
N TRP A 533 -18.09 19.77 -13.33
CA TRP A 533 -17.41 20.80 -12.53
C TRP A 533 -18.07 21.06 -11.18
N ILE A 534 -19.41 21.05 -11.13
CA ILE A 534 -20.15 21.18 -9.86
C ILE A 534 -19.85 19.97 -8.96
N GLY A 535 -19.91 18.75 -9.49
CA GLY A 535 -19.58 17.53 -8.74
C GLY A 535 -18.16 17.56 -8.18
N TRP A 536 -17.17 17.90 -9.01
CA TRP A 536 -15.77 18.07 -8.59
C TRP A 536 -15.61 19.14 -7.50
N GLY A 537 -16.28 20.30 -7.66
CA GLY A 537 -16.25 21.38 -6.67
C GLY A 537 -16.81 20.96 -5.32
N ILE A 538 -17.93 20.22 -5.31
CA ILE A 538 -18.53 19.69 -4.07
C ILE A 538 -17.57 18.70 -3.39
N GLN A 539 -16.96 17.81 -4.17
CA GLN A 539 -15.99 16.83 -3.67
C GLN A 539 -14.81 17.50 -2.98
N VAL A 540 -14.17 18.48 -3.65
CA VAL A 540 -13.06 19.24 -3.07
C VAL A 540 -13.51 20.04 -1.84
N THR A 541 -14.73 20.59 -1.83
CA THR A 541 -15.25 21.37 -0.70
C THR A 541 -15.42 20.50 0.55
N PHE A 542 -16.09 19.36 0.43
CA PHE A 542 -16.28 18.43 1.56
C PHE A 542 -14.96 17.84 2.03
N ALA A 543 -14.06 17.48 1.10
CA ALA A 543 -12.75 16.98 1.45
C ALA A 543 -11.90 18.03 2.18
N THR A 544 -11.99 19.30 1.77
CA THR A 544 -11.36 20.42 2.46
C THR A 544 -11.95 20.62 3.85
N ALA A 545 -13.27 20.49 4.01
CA ALA A 545 -13.92 20.54 5.31
C ALA A 545 -13.45 19.42 6.25
N LEU A 546 -13.27 18.18 5.74
CA LEU A 546 -12.66 17.09 6.50
C LEU A 546 -11.22 17.41 6.92
N CYS A 547 -10.40 17.97 6.02
CA CYS A 547 -9.05 18.40 6.39
C CYS A 547 -9.05 19.45 7.50
N PHE A 548 -9.95 20.44 7.41
CA PHE A 548 -10.07 21.47 8.44
C PHE A 548 -10.60 20.94 9.77
N LEU A 549 -11.44 19.89 9.75
CA LEU A 549 -11.92 19.27 10.98
C LEU A 549 -10.74 18.76 11.81
N GLY A 550 -9.77 18.07 11.21
CA GLY A 550 -8.59 17.66 11.96
C GLY A 550 -7.51 18.74 12.16
N PHE A 551 -7.64 19.93 11.55
CA PHE A 551 -6.85 21.10 11.96
C PHE A 551 -7.41 21.78 13.22
N LEU A 552 -8.69 21.58 13.55
CA LEU A 552 -9.24 22.00 14.83
C LEU A 552 -8.65 21.21 16.01
N ASP A 553 -8.07 20.04 15.71
CA ASP A 553 -7.48 19.13 16.68
C ASP A 553 -5.95 19.33 16.85
N VAL A 554 -5.38 20.43 16.36
CA VAL A 554 -3.95 20.75 16.54
C VAL A 554 -3.73 21.30 17.95
N GLY A 555 -3.49 20.39 18.89
CA GLY A 555 -3.05 20.66 20.25
C GLY A 555 -2.47 19.38 20.84
N ASN A 556 -1.20 19.40 21.20
CA ASN A 556 -0.53 18.27 21.86
C ASN A 556 -0.97 18.25 23.34
N GLN A 557 -2.23 17.89 23.59
CA GLN A 557 -2.77 17.76 24.93
C GLN A 557 -2.84 16.29 25.29
N ASP A 558 -2.27 15.96 26.44
CA ASP A 558 -2.37 14.64 27.04
C ASP A 558 -3.83 14.40 27.46
N ILE A 559 -4.32 13.18 27.27
CA ILE A 559 -5.66 12.78 27.67
C ILE A 559 -5.64 12.50 29.16
N ASP A 560 -6.11 13.45 29.96
CA ASP A 560 -6.37 13.19 31.37
C ASP A 560 -7.64 12.34 31.51
N VAL A 561 -7.51 11.16 32.13
CA VAL A 561 -8.59 10.19 32.34
C VAL A 561 -9.67 10.75 33.28
N ASN A 562 -9.35 11.78 34.07
CA ASN A 562 -10.24 12.37 35.06
C ASN A 562 -10.99 13.63 34.59
N SER A 563 -10.68 14.14 33.39
CA SER A 563 -11.32 15.35 32.86
C SER A 563 -11.97 15.12 31.49
N ASP A 564 -12.94 15.98 31.16
CA ASP A 564 -13.60 15.94 29.86
C ASP A 564 -12.58 16.26 28.75
N TYR A 565 -12.58 15.47 27.69
CA TYR A 565 -11.72 15.69 26.53
C TYR A 565 -11.89 17.11 25.94
N GLU A 566 -10.79 17.88 25.86
CA GLU A 566 -10.83 19.23 25.29
C GLU A 566 -10.89 19.24 23.74
N LEU A 567 -10.34 18.19 23.09
CA LEU A 567 -10.30 18.08 21.62
C LEU A 567 -11.53 17.37 21.05
N ALA A 568 -12.06 17.92 19.96
CA ALA A 568 -13.25 17.40 19.29
C ALA A 568 -13.01 16.00 18.66
N ALA A 569 -11.81 15.72 18.15
CA ALA A 569 -11.45 14.39 17.66
C ALA A 569 -11.53 13.33 18.75
N TYR A 570 -11.04 13.61 19.96
CA TYR A 570 -11.07 12.65 21.05
C TYR A 570 -12.49 12.44 21.58
N GLN A 571 -13.32 13.49 21.63
CA GLN A 571 -14.75 13.34 21.90
C GLN A 571 -15.46 12.46 20.86
N LEU A 572 -15.10 12.61 19.58
CA LEU A 572 -15.66 11.80 18.49
C LEU A 572 -15.15 10.36 18.54
N LEU A 573 -13.89 10.17 18.93
CA LEU A 573 -13.24 8.87 19.10
C LEU A 573 -13.85 8.10 20.26
N ASP A 574 -13.99 8.77 21.42
CA ASP A 574 -14.61 8.22 22.63
C ASP A 574 -16.08 7.85 22.38
N ALA A 575 -16.82 8.71 21.67
CA ALA A 575 -18.19 8.40 21.25
C ALA A 575 -18.30 7.33 20.14
N SER A 576 -17.19 6.75 19.65
CA SER A 576 -17.17 5.79 18.53
C SER A 576 -17.71 6.32 17.20
N TRP A 577 -17.78 7.65 17.01
CA TRP A 577 -18.33 8.31 15.82
C TRP A 577 -17.30 8.63 14.74
N MET A 578 -16.00 8.44 15.00
CA MET A 578 -14.95 8.85 14.06
C MET A 578 -15.04 8.15 12.70
N LEU A 579 -15.11 6.82 12.67
CA LEU A 579 -15.30 6.04 11.44
C LEU A 579 -16.66 6.30 10.78
N PRO A 580 -17.79 6.28 11.51
CA PRO A 580 -19.10 6.62 10.96
C PRO A 580 -19.16 7.96 10.23
N VAL A 581 -18.59 9.03 10.79
CA VAL A 581 -18.61 10.36 10.17
C VAL A 581 -17.91 10.34 8.81
N VAL A 582 -16.70 9.78 8.72
CA VAL A 582 -15.97 9.69 7.45
C VAL A 582 -16.69 8.79 6.45
N ALA A 583 -17.22 7.65 6.90
CA ALA A 583 -17.98 6.73 6.06
C ALA A 583 -19.24 7.39 5.46
N ILE A 584 -20.00 8.15 6.26
CA ILE A 584 -21.18 8.89 5.81
C ILE A 584 -20.78 9.95 4.79
N VAL A 585 -19.74 10.74 5.06
CA VAL A 585 -19.27 11.77 4.13
C VAL A 585 -18.83 11.14 2.80
N PHE A 586 -18.06 10.05 2.85
CA PHE A 586 -17.62 9.33 1.65
C PHE A 586 -18.80 8.76 0.86
N ALA A 587 -19.79 8.15 1.52
CA ALA A 587 -20.99 7.65 0.87
C ALA A 587 -21.79 8.78 0.19
N ILE A 588 -21.97 9.92 0.87
CA ILE A 588 -22.62 11.11 0.31
C ILE A 588 -21.87 11.61 -0.93
N LEU A 589 -20.54 11.68 -0.88
CA LEU A 589 -19.72 12.12 -2.00
C LEU A 589 -19.88 11.23 -3.24
N ILE A 590 -19.91 9.90 -3.05
CA ILE A 590 -20.13 8.94 -4.13
C ILE A 590 -21.52 9.12 -4.74
N LEU A 591 -22.55 9.31 -3.90
CA LEU A 591 -23.93 9.57 -4.37
C LEU A 591 -24.02 10.87 -5.17
N ILE A 592 -23.34 11.93 -4.73
CA ILE A 592 -23.28 13.23 -5.43
C ILE A 592 -22.59 13.08 -6.79
N GLU A 593 -21.48 12.34 -6.86
CA GLU A 593 -20.79 12.07 -8.12
C GLU A 593 -21.70 11.33 -9.11
N TYR A 594 -22.38 10.28 -8.65
CA TYR A 594 -23.34 9.53 -9.47
C TYR A 594 -24.48 10.43 -9.98
N LEU A 595 -25.05 11.26 -9.10
CA LEU A 595 -26.10 12.22 -9.46
C LEU A 595 -25.60 13.23 -10.51
N ALA A 596 -24.39 13.76 -10.34
CA ALA A 596 -23.79 14.69 -11.28
C ALA A 596 -23.57 14.05 -12.66
N LEU A 597 -23.17 12.77 -12.71
CA LEU A 597 -23.03 12.01 -13.97
C LEU A 597 -24.39 11.80 -14.67
N VAL A 598 -25.43 11.44 -13.93
CA VAL A 598 -26.79 11.27 -14.46
C VAL A 598 -27.32 12.60 -15.04
N LEU A 599 -27.12 13.71 -14.32
CA LEU A 599 -27.51 15.05 -14.79
C LEU A 599 -26.70 15.51 -16.01
N ALA A 600 -25.40 15.21 -16.05
CA ALA A 600 -24.55 15.47 -17.21
C ALA A 600 -25.07 14.71 -18.44
N LYS A 601 -25.39 13.42 -18.31
CA LYS A 601 -25.97 12.61 -19.40
C LYS A 601 -27.31 13.18 -19.90
N HIS A 602 -28.21 13.54 -18.99
CA HIS A 602 -29.52 14.10 -19.38
C HIS A 602 -29.41 15.44 -20.11
N THR A 603 -28.51 16.32 -19.67
CA THR A 603 -28.33 17.63 -20.32
C THR A 603 -27.63 17.52 -21.68
N ASP A 604 -26.69 16.59 -21.86
CA ASP A 604 -26.06 16.36 -23.17
C ASP A 604 -27.06 15.77 -24.18
N MET A 605 -27.92 14.82 -23.76
CA MET A 605 -29.02 14.31 -24.60
C MET A 605 -29.97 15.43 -25.04
N ARG A 606 -30.38 16.32 -24.12
CA ARG A 606 -31.23 17.48 -24.45
C ARG A 606 -30.53 18.46 -25.40
N ARG A 607 -29.23 18.69 -25.21
CA ARG A 607 -28.43 19.55 -26.09
C ARG A 607 -28.36 18.97 -27.51
N ARG A 608 -28.08 17.68 -27.65
CA ARG A 608 -28.07 16.99 -28.96
C ARG A 608 -29.44 17.03 -29.64
N ALA A 609 -30.52 16.79 -28.88
CA ALA A 609 -31.88 16.92 -29.38
C ALA A 609 -32.21 18.35 -29.86
N SER A 610 -31.72 19.38 -29.17
CA SER A 610 -31.91 20.79 -29.57
C SER A 610 -31.08 21.24 -30.77
N LEU A 611 -29.96 20.54 -31.07
CA LEU A 611 -29.05 20.86 -32.18
C LEU A 611 -29.43 20.13 -33.49
N GLY A 612 -30.55 19.40 -33.53
CA GLY A 612 -31.07 18.76 -34.73
C GLY A 612 -30.16 17.68 -35.34
N SER A 613 -29.17 17.17 -34.58
CA SER A 613 -28.35 16.06 -35.03
C SER A 613 -29.19 14.78 -34.97
N PRO A 614 -29.37 14.03 -36.08
CA PRO A 614 -30.13 12.79 -36.02
C PRO A 614 -29.43 11.80 -35.09
N PRO A 615 -30.17 10.89 -34.43
CA PRO A 615 -29.54 9.84 -33.63
C PRO A 615 -28.60 9.05 -34.53
N SER A 616 -27.32 8.98 -34.15
CA SER A 616 -26.41 8.00 -34.73
C SER A 616 -27.05 6.63 -34.58
N SER A 617 -27.18 5.94 -35.71
CA SER A 617 -27.74 4.60 -35.84
C SER A 617 -27.12 3.60 -34.85
N GLU A 618 -27.72 3.46 -33.67
CA GLU A 618 -27.74 2.18 -32.98
C GLU A 618 -28.68 1.27 -33.77
N GLY A 619 -28.09 0.63 -34.77
CA GLY A 619 -28.75 -0.24 -35.74
C GLY A 619 -27.73 -0.99 -36.58
N PHE A 620 -26.63 -1.44 -35.96
CA PHE A 620 -25.71 -2.42 -36.53
C PHE A 620 -25.51 -3.57 -35.53
N MET A 621 -26.61 -4.21 -35.17
CA MET A 621 -26.63 -5.62 -34.77
C MET A 621 -27.58 -6.29 -35.75
N HIS A 622 -27.06 -7.30 -36.45
CA HIS A 622 -27.61 -8.00 -37.63
C HIS A 622 -27.46 -7.31 -39.00
N GLN A 623 -26.25 -7.35 -39.56
CA GLN A 623 -26.05 -7.76 -40.97
C GLN A 623 -24.57 -8.12 -41.23
N HIS A 624 -24.17 -9.30 -40.77
CA HIS A 624 -23.10 -10.08 -41.41
C HIS A 624 -23.67 -11.45 -41.78
N GLY A 625 -24.32 -11.43 -42.94
CA GLY A 625 -24.80 -12.57 -43.68
C GLY A 625 -24.91 -12.12 -45.13
N LYS A 626 -23.78 -11.74 -45.75
CA LYS A 626 -23.72 -11.72 -47.20
C LYS A 626 -23.57 -13.18 -47.62
N GLU A 627 -24.71 -13.80 -47.94
CA GLU A 627 -24.76 -14.91 -48.88
C GLU A 627 -23.97 -14.50 -50.12
N VAL A 628 -22.89 -15.24 -50.36
CA VAL A 628 -22.31 -15.36 -51.70
C VAL A 628 -23.25 -16.29 -52.44
N GLU A 629 -24.20 -15.73 -53.19
CA GLU A 629 -24.94 -16.51 -54.17
C GLU A 629 -23.98 -17.00 -55.27
N PRO A 630 -24.13 -18.26 -55.73
CA PRO A 630 -23.17 -18.90 -56.60
C PRO A 630 -23.23 -18.34 -58.03
N LYS A 631 -22.06 -18.19 -58.66
CA LYS A 631 -21.96 -17.96 -60.11
C LYS A 631 -22.67 -19.11 -60.86
N PRO A 632 -23.45 -18.81 -61.91
CA PRO A 632 -24.17 -19.83 -62.67
C PRO A 632 -23.18 -20.68 -63.48
N THR A 633 -23.30 -22.01 -63.33
CA THR A 633 -22.79 -22.98 -64.30
C THR A 633 -23.49 -22.78 -65.64
N PRO A 634 -22.78 -22.83 -66.79
CA PRO A 634 -23.42 -22.78 -68.09
C PRO A 634 -24.15 -24.11 -68.34
N SER A 635 -25.47 -24.07 -68.51
CA SER A 635 -26.22 -25.21 -69.03
C SER A 635 -26.01 -25.30 -70.53
N ALA A 636 -25.34 -26.36 -71.00
CA ALA A 636 -25.35 -26.76 -72.40
C ALA A 636 -26.03 -28.13 -72.50
N ALA A 637 -27.27 -28.14 -72.98
CA ALA A 637 -27.91 -29.33 -73.51
C ALA A 637 -28.90 -28.93 -74.61
N SER A 638 -28.45 -29.00 -75.87
CA SER A 638 -29.08 -29.87 -76.88
C SER A 638 -28.54 -29.59 -78.28
N LEU A 639 -28.44 -30.69 -79.04
CA LEU A 639 -28.22 -30.84 -80.49
C LEU A 639 -26.76 -30.86 -80.96
N GLU A 640 -26.14 -32.03 -81.10
CA GLU A 640 -26.22 -33.02 -82.20
C GLU A 640 -25.25 -32.75 -83.36
N GLN A 641 -24.61 -33.85 -83.79
CA GLN A 641 -23.86 -34.09 -85.04
C GLN A 641 -22.35 -33.78 -85.09
N GLY A 642 -21.56 -34.86 -85.03
CA GLY A 642 -20.67 -35.18 -86.16
C GLY A 642 -19.16 -35.36 -85.88
N ILE A 643 -18.72 -36.64 -85.86
CA ILE A 643 -17.58 -37.17 -86.64
C ILE A 643 -16.12 -36.99 -86.09
N VAL A 644 -15.58 -38.14 -85.63
CA VAL A 644 -14.23 -38.75 -85.88
C VAL A 644 -13.00 -38.45 -84.99
N GLY A 645 -12.49 -39.56 -84.39
CA GLY A 645 -11.06 -39.92 -84.20
C GLY A 645 -10.27 -39.18 -83.09
N SER A 646 -9.44 -39.78 -82.24
CA SER A 646 -8.66 -41.03 -82.31
C SER A 646 -8.13 -41.40 -80.91
N GLN A 647 -7.95 -42.71 -80.70
CA GLN A 647 -7.20 -43.42 -79.65
C GLN A 647 -5.82 -42.84 -79.24
N GLU A 648 -5.48 -42.97 -77.95
CA GLU A 648 -4.31 -43.68 -77.36
C GLU A 648 -4.18 -43.35 -75.84
N MET A 649 -4.47 -44.28 -74.92
CA MET A 649 -3.56 -45.21 -74.20
C MET A 649 -2.35 -44.59 -73.44
N ARG A 650 -2.38 -44.64 -72.09
CA ARG A 650 -1.47 -45.47 -71.28
C ARG A 650 -1.77 -45.47 -69.77
N ASP A 651 -1.69 -46.67 -69.21
CA ASP A 651 -1.86 -47.10 -67.82
C ASP A 651 -0.80 -46.63 -66.81
N GLY A 652 -1.14 -46.74 -65.52
CA GLY A 652 -0.18 -46.86 -64.42
C GLY A 652 -0.80 -46.77 -63.01
N GLN A 653 -1.18 -47.90 -62.42
CA GLN A 653 -1.60 -48.09 -61.01
C GLN A 653 -0.43 -48.04 -60.01
N VAL A 654 -0.75 -47.83 -58.71
CA VAL A 654 -0.33 -48.58 -57.47
C VAL A 654 -0.56 -47.66 -56.24
N GLN A 655 -1.61 -47.87 -55.40
CA GLN A 655 -1.63 -48.51 -54.04
C GLN A 655 -0.60 -47.93 -53.02
N GLY A 656 -0.91 -47.60 -51.75
CA GLY A 656 -2.10 -47.69 -50.90
C GLY A 656 -1.84 -47.20 -49.45
N GLN A 657 -2.90 -47.22 -48.61
CA GLN A 657 -3.00 -47.30 -47.12
C GLN A 657 -2.25 -46.23 -46.26
N GLY A 658 -2.80 -45.52 -45.26
CA GLY A 658 -4.03 -45.64 -44.47
C GLY A 658 -3.79 -46.36 -43.14
N VAL A 659 -3.73 -45.65 -41.99
CA VAL A 659 -4.02 -46.04 -40.57
C VAL A 659 -3.66 -44.81 -39.70
N GLN A 660 -4.61 -44.03 -39.14
CA GLN A 660 -5.46 -44.18 -37.94
C GLN A 660 -4.76 -44.24 -36.56
N VAL A 661 -5.18 -43.27 -35.73
CA VAL A 661 -4.83 -42.96 -34.34
C VAL A 661 -5.64 -43.83 -33.38
N GLN A 662 -5.05 -44.29 -32.28
CA GLN A 662 -5.82 -44.74 -31.12
C GLN A 662 -5.15 -44.40 -29.78
N SER A 663 -6.00 -43.85 -28.91
CA SER A 663 -5.84 -43.47 -27.50
C SER A 663 -5.52 -44.64 -26.56
N ARG A 664 -4.90 -44.34 -25.40
CA ARG A 664 -5.04 -45.18 -24.20
C ARG A 664 -4.98 -44.37 -22.90
N SER A 665 -6.00 -44.60 -22.06
CA SER A 665 -6.11 -44.18 -20.67
C SER A 665 -5.78 -45.34 -19.71
N THR A 666 -5.24 -44.99 -18.53
CA THR A 666 -5.43 -45.54 -17.16
C THR A 666 -5.45 -47.06 -16.88
N SER A 667 -4.60 -47.50 -15.93
CA SER A 667 -5.01 -48.22 -14.70
C SER A 667 -3.85 -48.49 -13.71
N ASN A 668 -4.11 -48.23 -12.41
CA ASN A 668 -3.76 -48.93 -11.16
C ASN A 668 -2.51 -49.84 -11.05
N MET A 669 -1.73 -49.68 -9.96
CA MET A 669 -1.67 -50.58 -8.78
C MET A 669 -0.52 -50.22 -7.81
N THR A 670 -0.87 -50.27 -6.51
CA THR A 670 -0.09 -50.63 -5.30
C THR A 670 1.44 -50.80 -5.39
N ASP A 671 2.17 -50.05 -4.57
CA ASP A 671 2.87 -50.52 -3.35
C ASP A 671 3.26 -49.32 -2.46
#